data_AF-A0A2N2JLD7-F1
#
_entry.id   AF-A0A2N2JLD7-F1
#
_cell.length_a   1.000
_cell.length_b   1.000
_cell.length_c   1.000
_cell.angle_alpha   90.00
_cell.angle_beta   90.00
_cell.angle_gamma   90.00
#
_symmetry.space_group_name_H-M   'P 1'
#
loop_
_entity.id
_entity.type
_entity.pdbx_description
1 polymer ?
#
loop_
_entity_poly.entity_id
_entity_poly.type
_entity_poly.pdbx_seq_one_letter_code
_entity_poly.pdbx_strand_id
1 'polypeptide(L)'
;MARTKKLAGAGNTALVISLTLVVAVLVNILGGQLYGRVDLTEYGTNLLSDASKQAVRDLDGLEIRVYISDPMPDEIPSPQPGRPPIETLGLGQKLKDKIEEYKAVAGSGVTVTYVSEHVVDEGKKARLKPFKGKGGTFTEGGGIVRDEYVLGVTFNYKNAMEVYDLALFPEVYEFEMTKRLLRLKDKAEHAITMKDVLRAGEAVNDAVKRCVTALEAAAPDKDDAGGAMMLLNPEDTKAKVGAYTGQKDAISATCSAIPEAVTAAEAHKGKNEQLDRVALVADAFAKNLDQFWEQIGSTDANTATSAAVNGVKRVLAIGHAMDGEYQDLVDSPGRRRIGFVCDAQTFCPFPDNKPLVPKEIEGALTQKNPILQQMLPAMGQMQQQIAGLLAQINQGLFRARGFDIVQIDLDDEIPDDVQSLVVFGPKGNFTDYQLYQLDQFVLGGGSLVVFLNPWNVQIQGYNTRGEPQLDPKTWKLTPNTSNIGALLTTWGITPTGALVMEPDKHGDIALMTYLQTNQGYVPFQAQQFPYPLVPTFDDLDREDPLVRATSTVTLPFTTALTLAPKAGETVTALVKTSKSALTTTDTALPLEPGAQLVAPKTGPAAKLDPVAAPTAVVAVASGTLPSHFAGKDAPVAPEKKADPMSPEPKQDDDAVKDVVAHPKRDSGAGGRVLVVGSNLGLEPLSRDAIFAGFDLASISGDNFDFIEQFRQYQANFQNWSNQVQQVQHTLGENLQFLSNALDWSIQRDALVELRAKQIIARPLATSADGDHGMLQAAAVLVAPLLFLLGGLAYLLRRRSRQRRLTL
;
A
#
# COMPACT_ATOMS: atom_id res chain seq x y z
N MET A 1 4.94 85.82 6.19
CA MET A 1 5.40 84.85 7.21
C MET A 1 4.91 83.46 6.84
N ALA A 2 5.71 82.67 6.12
CA ALA A 2 5.40 81.27 5.86
C ALA A 2 6.71 80.53 5.60
N ARG A 3 7.30 79.95 6.65
CA ARG A 3 8.29 78.87 6.60
C ARG A 3 8.64 78.49 8.03
N THR A 4 8.15 77.33 8.49
CA THR A 4 8.82 76.39 9.43
C THR A 4 7.80 75.43 10.07
N LYS A 5 7.30 74.43 9.34
CA LYS A 5 6.69 73.20 9.91
C LYS A 5 6.81 72.00 8.94
N LYS A 6 8.02 71.72 8.44
CA LYS A 6 8.29 70.53 7.59
C LYS A 6 9.54 69.73 7.98
N LEU A 7 10.09 69.92 9.18
CA LEU A 7 11.34 69.26 9.62
C LEU A 7 11.18 68.20 10.73
N ALA A 8 9.98 68.00 11.30
CA ALA A 8 9.78 66.99 12.34
C ALA A 8 9.49 65.56 11.80
N GLY A 9 9.05 65.41 10.54
CA GLY A 9 8.72 64.10 9.95
C GLY A 9 9.92 63.35 9.36
N ALA A 10 10.88 64.06 8.77
CA ALA A 10 12.00 63.44 8.06
C ALA A 10 13.03 62.78 8.99
N GLY A 11 13.19 63.28 10.23
CA GLY A 11 14.08 62.70 11.23
C GLY A 11 13.61 61.32 11.70
N ASN A 12 12.30 61.13 11.91
CA ASN A 12 11.76 59.83 12.31
C ASN A 12 11.85 58.80 11.19
N THR A 13 11.59 59.17 9.93
CA THR A 13 11.69 58.22 8.82
C THR A 13 13.14 57.79 8.58
N ALA A 14 14.10 58.72 8.64
CA ALA A 14 15.51 58.40 8.49
C ALA A 14 16.04 57.52 9.64
N LEU A 15 15.57 57.75 10.87
CA LEU A 15 15.94 56.95 12.04
C LEU A 15 15.36 55.54 11.97
N VAL A 16 14.10 55.39 11.53
CA VAL A 16 13.49 54.08 11.29
C VAL A 16 14.23 53.33 10.17
N ILE A 17 14.53 53.97 9.05
CA ILE A 17 15.27 53.33 7.95
C ILE A 17 16.65 52.87 8.43
N SER A 18 17.37 53.73 9.17
CA SER A 18 18.70 53.41 9.70
C SER A 18 18.65 52.26 10.70
N LEU A 19 17.66 52.25 11.60
CA LEU A 19 17.45 51.17 12.56
C LEU A 19 17.13 49.85 11.84
N THR A 20 16.25 49.88 10.83
CA THR A 20 15.91 48.70 10.02
C THR A 20 17.13 48.16 9.28
N LEU A 21 17.99 49.03 8.74
CA LEU A 21 19.23 48.63 8.07
C LEU A 21 20.24 48.00 9.04
N VAL A 22 20.39 48.58 10.23
CA VAL A 22 21.23 48.03 11.31
C VAL A 22 20.71 46.67 11.78
N VAL A 23 19.39 46.54 11.96
CA VAL A 23 18.76 45.26 12.30
C VAL A 23 18.97 44.24 11.19
N ALA A 24 18.80 44.61 9.92
CA ALA A 24 19.04 43.71 8.79
C ALA A 24 20.50 43.24 8.72
N VAL A 25 21.46 44.13 8.95
CA VAL A 25 22.89 43.78 9.01
C VAL A 25 23.20 42.89 10.22
N LEU A 26 22.64 43.19 11.39
CA LEU A 26 22.79 42.35 12.59
C LEU A 26 22.17 40.97 12.39
N VAL A 27 20.99 40.89 11.78
CA VAL A 27 20.33 39.61 11.43
C VAL A 27 21.19 38.81 10.47
N ASN A 28 21.81 39.45 9.47
CA ASN A 28 22.70 38.77 8.53
C ASN A 28 23.99 38.25 9.20
N ILE A 29 24.61 39.05 10.07
CA ILE A 29 25.84 38.66 10.80
C ILE A 29 25.56 37.56 11.82
N LEU A 30 24.48 37.69 12.59
CA LEU A 30 24.07 36.70 13.59
C LEU A 30 23.53 35.42 12.95
N GLY A 31 22.81 35.54 11.83
CA GLY A 31 22.29 34.41 11.05
C GLY A 31 23.39 33.51 10.49
N GLY A 32 24.59 34.05 10.21
CA GLY A 32 25.75 33.25 9.80
C GLY A 32 26.44 32.49 10.94
N GLN A 33 26.14 32.79 12.22
CA GLN A 33 26.83 32.22 13.39
C GLN A 33 25.93 31.49 14.39
N LEU A 34 24.61 31.67 14.31
CA LEU A 34 23.60 31.02 15.13
C LEU A 34 22.75 30.10 14.25
N TYR A 35 23.14 28.83 14.15
CA TYR A 35 22.28 27.80 13.57
C TYR A 35 21.35 27.25 14.65
N GLY A 36 20.08 27.67 14.59
CA GLY A 36 19.00 27.15 15.43
C GLY A 36 17.67 27.50 14.78
N ARG A 37 16.87 26.48 14.45
CA ARG A 37 15.51 26.66 13.96
C ARG A 37 14.55 26.40 15.12
N VAL A 38 13.68 27.35 15.39
CA VAL A 38 12.57 27.19 16.35
C VAL A 38 11.29 27.18 15.53
N ASP A 39 10.52 26.11 15.64
CA ASP A 39 9.23 26.01 14.99
C ASP A 39 8.12 26.39 15.96
N LEU A 40 7.27 27.32 15.53
CA LEU A 40 6.13 27.81 16.30
C LEU A 40 4.80 27.26 15.77
N THR A 41 4.84 26.37 14.78
CA THR A 41 3.64 25.68 14.30
C THR A 41 3.22 24.61 15.30
N GLU A 42 1.90 24.44 15.47
CA GLU A 42 1.28 23.50 16.41
C GLU A 42 1.85 22.07 16.30
N TYR A 43 2.26 21.67 15.09
CA TYR A 43 2.78 20.33 14.79
C TYR A 43 4.25 20.31 14.35
N GLY A 44 5.01 21.40 14.54
CA GLY A 44 6.44 21.43 14.19
C GLY A 44 6.76 21.17 12.71
N THR A 45 5.95 21.70 11.78
CA THR A 45 5.98 21.41 10.33
C THR A 45 7.27 21.75 9.58
N ASN A 46 8.08 22.68 10.11
CA ASN A 46 9.29 23.25 9.51
C ASN A 46 10.60 22.67 10.07
N LEU A 47 10.55 21.83 11.09
CA LEU A 47 11.68 21.09 11.66
C LEU A 47 11.53 19.60 11.38
N LEU A 48 12.60 18.81 11.27
CA LEU A 48 12.45 17.35 11.25
C LEU A 48 11.66 16.82 12.46
N SER A 49 10.74 15.89 12.22
CA SER A 49 10.05 15.11 13.25
C SER A 49 11.03 14.25 14.04
N ASP A 50 10.63 13.82 15.23
CA ASP A 50 11.47 12.94 16.05
C ASP A 50 11.66 11.57 15.40
N ALA A 51 10.64 11.06 14.71
CA ALA A 51 10.75 9.94 13.78
C ALA A 51 11.87 10.10 12.74
N SER A 52 11.90 11.23 12.01
CA SER A 52 12.95 11.50 11.02
C SER A 52 14.35 11.62 11.65
N LYS A 53 14.44 12.24 12.83
CA LYS A 53 15.71 12.36 13.57
C LYS A 53 16.22 11.00 14.01
N GLN A 54 15.34 10.13 14.50
CA GLN A 54 15.71 8.78 14.92
C GLN A 54 16.12 7.92 13.72
N ALA A 55 15.34 7.95 12.64
CA ALA A 55 15.61 7.16 11.43
C ALA A 55 17.01 7.41 10.86
N VAL A 56 17.49 8.66 10.87
CA VAL A 56 18.84 8.99 10.37
C VAL A 56 19.94 8.70 11.39
N ARG A 57 19.66 8.79 12.70
CA ARG A 57 20.62 8.46 13.77
C ARG A 57 20.89 6.96 13.88
N ASP A 58 19.92 6.13 13.54
CA ASP A 58 20.05 4.68 13.58
C ASP A 58 20.96 4.11 12.47
N LEU A 59 21.36 4.95 11.50
CA LEU A 59 22.14 4.57 10.33
C LEU A 59 23.57 5.15 10.38
N ASP A 60 24.39 4.68 11.32
CA ASP A 60 25.78 5.12 11.44
C ASP A 60 26.64 4.64 10.25
N GLY A 61 27.18 5.59 9.47
CA GLY A 61 27.88 5.32 8.21
C GLY A 61 26.97 5.41 6.97
N LEU A 62 25.85 6.12 7.04
CA LEU A 62 24.97 6.38 5.91
C LEU A 62 25.63 7.29 4.87
N GLU A 63 25.66 6.86 3.61
CA GLU A 63 26.09 7.69 2.48
C GLU A 63 24.89 8.14 1.66
N ILE A 64 24.71 9.46 1.57
CA ILE A 64 23.67 10.13 0.79
C ILE A 64 24.30 10.71 -0.47
N ARG A 65 23.92 10.22 -1.66
CA ARG A 65 24.36 10.79 -2.94
C ARG A 65 23.21 11.58 -3.56
N VAL A 66 23.44 12.86 -3.86
CA VAL A 66 22.44 13.79 -4.38
C VAL A 66 22.71 14.09 -5.85
N TYR A 67 21.68 13.91 -6.68
CA TYR A 67 21.74 14.04 -8.13
C TYR A 67 20.80 15.15 -8.56
N ILE A 68 21.36 16.24 -9.08
CA ILE A 68 20.63 17.42 -9.53
C ILE A 68 21.23 17.82 -10.87
N SER A 69 20.47 17.69 -11.95
CA SER A 69 20.86 18.24 -13.25
C SER A 69 21.07 19.76 -13.15
N ASP A 70 22.04 20.30 -13.88
CA ASP A 70 22.30 21.74 -13.99
C ASP A 70 22.71 22.07 -15.43
N PRO A 71 21.97 22.92 -16.17
CA PRO A 71 20.73 23.60 -15.76
C PRO A 71 19.53 22.67 -15.64
N MET A 72 18.55 23.03 -14.80
CA MET A 72 17.22 22.41 -14.77
C MET A 72 16.26 23.21 -15.66
N PRO A 73 15.22 22.57 -16.24
CA PRO A 73 14.15 23.30 -16.91
C PRO A 73 13.42 24.20 -15.89
N ASP A 74 12.75 25.25 -16.37
CA ASP A 74 11.90 26.09 -15.52
C ASP A 74 10.57 25.42 -15.15
N GLU A 75 10.02 24.65 -16.10
CA GLU A 75 8.79 23.89 -15.94
C GLU A 75 8.87 22.53 -16.64
N ILE A 76 8.14 21.56 -16.09
CA ILE A 76 7.92 20.25 -16.73
C ILE A 76 6.41 19.98 -16.89
N PRO A 77 6.00 19.25 -17.95
CA PRO A 77 4.61 18.83 -18.09
C PRO A 77 4.14 18.01 -16.88
N SER A 78 2.92 18.26 -16.40
CA SER A 78 2.32 17.40 -15.39
C SER A 78 2.13 15.97 -15.94
N PRO A 79 2.42 14.93 -15.14
CA PRO A 79 2.11 13.55 -15.49
C PRO A 79 0.60 13.29 -15.70
N GLN A 80 -0.24 14.11 -15.09
CA GLN A 80 -1.71 13.97 -15.14
C GLN A 80 -2.30 14.93 -16.18
N PRO A 81 -3.09 14.43 -17.15
CA PRO A 81 -3.80 15.26 -18.12
C PRO A 81 -4.67 16.32 -17.45
N GLY A 82 -4.61 17.58 -17.92
CA GLY A 82 -5.44 18.67 -17.42
C GLY A 82 -4.94 19.36 -16.13
N ARG A 83 -3.79 18.95 -15.58
CA ARG A 83 -3.12 19.65 -14.47
C ARG A 83 -2.10 20.68 -14.97
N PRO A 84 -1.84 21.76 -14.22
CA PRO A 84 -0.82 22.74 -14.57
C PRO A 84 0.59 22.12 -14.59
N PRO A 85 1.53 22.67 -15.38
CA PRO A 85 2.95 22.27 -15.35
C PRO A 85 3.55 22.38 -13.94
N ILE A 86 4.54 21.55 -13.64
CA ILE A 86 5.27 21.60 -12.36
C ILE A 86 6.42 22.59 -12.52
N GLU A 87 6.47 23.59 -11.64
CA GLU A 87 7.59 24.54 -11.55
C GLU A 87 8.80 23.86 -10.92
N THR A 88 9.93 23.86 -11.63
CA THR A 88 11.16 23.20 -11.20
C THR A 88 12.21 24.18 -10.65
N LEU A 89 11.94 25.48 -10.75
CA LEU A 89 12.80 26.54 -10.23
C LEU A 89 12.99 26.41 -8.71
N GLY A 90 14.25 26.36 -8.27
CA GLY A 90 14.61 26.28 -6.85
C GLY A 90 14.40 24.92 -6.20
N LEU A 91 13.83 23.92 -6.89
CA LEU A 91 13.66 22.57 -6.32
C LEU A 91 14.98 21.94 -5.92
N GLY A 92 16.01 22.08 -6.77
CA GLY A 92 17.36 21.60 -6.45
C GLY A 92 17.90 22.18 -5.14
N GLN A 93 17.65 23.46 -4.88
CA GLN A 93 18.05 24.10 -3.62
C GLN A 93 17.22 23.61 -2.44
N LYS A 94 15.90 23.50 -2.57
CA LYS A 94 15.02 22.96 -1.52
C LYS A 94 15.43 21.53 -1.12
N LEU A 95 15.80 20.71 -2.11
CA LEU A 95 16.29 19.35 -1.87
C LEU A 95 17.61 19.37 -1.09
N LYS A 96 18.58 20.19 -1.52
CA LYS A 96 19.86 20.39 -0.81
C LYS A 96 19.63 20.83 0.64
N ASP A 97 18.78 21.82 0.86
CA ASP A 97 18.48 22.36 2.19
C ASP A 97 17.88 21.30 3.11
N LYS A 98 17.01 20.42 2.58
CA LYS A 98 16.44 19.32 3.37
C LYS A 98 17.50 18.26 3.70
N ILE A 99 18.36 17.87 2.75
CA ILE A 99 19.43 16.90 3.00
C ILE A 99 20.43 17.41 4.04
N GLU A 100 20.81 18.69 3.97
CA GLU A 100 21.68 19.31 4.98
C GLU A 100 21.02 19.35 6.37
N GLU A 101 19.68 19.41 6.47
CA GLU A 101 18.96 19.27 7.73
C GLU A 101 19.12 17.87 8.34
N TYR A 102 19.00 16.79 7.54
CA TYR A 102 19.25 15.42 8.00
C TYR A 102 20.72 15.22 8.43
N LYS A 103 21.67 15.74 7.65
CA LYS A 103 23.10 15.69 7.97
C LYS A 103 23.41 16.42 9.27
N ALA A 104 22.81 17.58 9.51
CA ALA A 104 22.99 18.33 10.75
C ALA A 104 22.51 17.54 11.99
N VAL A 105 21.49 16.69 11.86
CA VAL A 105 20.99 15.84 12.95
C VAL A 105 21.88 14.64 13.25
N ALA A 106 22.41 13.99 12.22
CA ALA A 106 23.25 12.80 12.36
C ALA A 106 24.73 13.11 12.60
N GLY A 107 25.18 14.32 12.27
CA GLY A 107 26.56 14.74 12.45
C GLY A 107 27.53 13.92 11.61
N SER A 108 28.55 13.33 12.24
CA SER A 108 29.60 12.56 11.55
C SER A 108 29.14 11.17 11.06
N GLY A 109 27.97 10.69 11.49
CA GLY A 109 27.43 9.40 11.05
C GLY A 109 26.89 9.40 9.61
N VAL A 110 26.85 10.56 8.94
CA VAL A 110 26.34 10.71 7.57
C VAL A 110 27.37 11.40 6.68
N THR A 111 27.59 10.83 5.49
CA THR A 111 28.35 11.45 4.41
C THR A 111 27.40 11.89 3.30
N VAL A 112 27.51 13.14 2.85
CA VAL A 112 26.70 13.66 1.73
C VAL A 112 27.60 13.99 0.56
N THR A 113 27.32 13.39 -0.59
CA THR A 113 28.07 13.57 -1.84
C THR A 113 27.15 14.16 -2.92
N TYR A 114 27.56 15.25 -3.54
CA TYR A 114 26.83 15.85 -4.67
C TYR A 114 27.45 15.39 -6.00
N VAL A 115 26.66 14.75 -6.85
CA VAL A 115 27.11 14.30 -8.17
C VAL A 115 26.98 15.46 -9.15
N SER A 116 28.11 15.91 -9.71
CA SER A 116 28.19 17.06 -10.61
C SER A 116 28.53 16.71 -12.06
N GLU A 117 29.16 15.56 -12.30
CA GLU A 117 29.56 15.11 -13.65
C GLU A 117 28.66 13.99 -14.13
N HIS A 118 28.30 14.02 -15.42
CA HIS A 118 27.47 13.01 -16.09
C HIS A 118 26.21 12.63 -15.27
N VAL A 119 25.57 13.62 -14.64
CA VAL A 119 24.55 13.42 -13.59
C VAL A 119 23.40 12.52 -14.07
N VAL A 120 22.99 12.66 -15.34
CA VAL A 120 21.92 11.85 -15.92
C VAL A 120 22.33 10.38 -16.04
N ASP A 121 23.53 10.11 -16.55
CA ASP A 121 24.02 8.74 -16.73
C ASP A 121 24.34 8.09 -15.39
N GLU A 122 25.00 8.80 -14.48
CA GLU A 122 25.25 8.34 -13.12
C GLU A 122 23.94 8.15 -12.34
N GLY A 123 22.94 9.01 -12.58
CA GLY A 123 21.61 8.88 -12.00
C GLY A 123 20.90 7.62 -12.50
N LYS A 124 20.93 7.35 -13.82
CA LYS A 124 20.37 6.12 -14.40
C LYS A 124 21.04 4.86 -13.84
N LYS A 125 22.38 4.86 -13.73
CA LYS A 125 23.13 3.76 -13.07
C LYS A 125 22.71 3.59 -11.61
N ALA A 126 22.39 4.68 -10.93
CA ALA A 126 21.86 4.72 -9.57
C ALA A 126 20.33 4.51 -9.50
N ARG A 127 19.69 4.06 -10.58
CA ARG A 127 18.25 3.75 -10.70
C ARG A 127 17.32 4.95 -10.53
N LEU A 128 17.82 6.17 -10.67
CA LEU A 128 16.99 7.37 -10.72
C LEU A 128 16.29 7.46 -12.07
N LYS A 129 14.97 7.67 -12.04
CA LYS A 129 14.19 7.87 -13.26
C LYS A 129 14.45 9.27 -13.83
N PRO A 130 14.92 9.37 -15.08
CA PRO A 130 15.02 10.67 -15.75
C PRO A 130 13.62 11.17 -16.10
N PHE A 131 13.48 12.50 -16.17
CA PHE A 131 12.30 13.16 -16.70
C PHE A 131 12.67 14.10 -17.84
N LYS A 132 11.70 14.42 -18.69
CA LYS A 132 11.91 15.20 -19.91
C LYS A 132 11.35 16.60 -19.75
N GLY A 133 12.15 17.59 -20.13
CA GLY A 133 11.71 18.99 -20.22
C GLY A 133 10.91 19.26 -21.50
N LYS A 134 10.46 20.51 -21.65
CA LYS A 134 9.85 21.00 -22.91
C LYS A 134 10.89 21.19 -24.03
N GLY A 135 12.18 21.31 -23.70
CA GLY A 135 13.30 21.51 -24.65
C GLY A 135 13.74 20.23 -25.37
N GLY A 136 14.47 20.39 -26.49
CA GLY A 136 15.12 19.30 -27.20
C GLY A 136 16.19 19.77 -28.18
N THR A 137 17.19 18.92 -28.38
CA THR A 137 18.30 19.11 -29.31
C THR A 137 17.97 18.53 -30.68
N PHE A 138 18.27 19.28 -31.75
CA PHE A 138 18.13 18.79 -33.11
C PHE A 138 19.31 17.90 -33.46
N THR A 139 19.03 16.65 -33.82
CA THR A 139 20.04 15.70 -34.33
C THR A 139 20.37 16.01 -35.79
N GLU A 140 21.60 15.70 -36.20
CA GLU A 140 22.06 15.90 -37.59
C GLU A 140 21.20 15.15 -38.63
N GLY A 141 20.45 14.12 -38.20
CA GLY A 141 19.49 13.37 -39.03
C GLY A 141 18.05 13.91 -39.04
N GLY A 142 17.76 15.06 -38.45
CA GLY A 142 16.44 15.70 -38.50
C GLY A 142 15.44 15.27 -37.41
N GLY A 143 15.86 14.54 -36.38
CA GLY A 143 15.05 14.22 -35.20
C GLY A 143 15.26 15.19 -34.03
N ILE A 144 14.25 15.36 -33.17
CA ILE A 144 14.36 16.11 -31.91
C ILE A 144 14.59 15.11 -30.77
N VAL A 145 15.77 15.15 -30.15
CA VAL A 145 16.04 14.41 -28.91
C VAL A 145 15.70 15.34 -27.76
N ARG A 146 14.72 14.96 -26.93
CA ARG A 146 14.37 15.75 -25.73
C ARG A 146 15.44 15.56 -24.68
N ASP A 147 15.91 16.66 -24.11
CA ASP A 147 16.89 16.63 -23.03
C ASP A 147 16.29 15.93 -21.80
N GLU A 148 17.09 15.07 -21.19
CA GLU A 148 16.74 14.31 -19.99
C GLU A 148 17.40 14.94 -18.77
N TYR A 149 16.64 14.97 -17.67
CA TYR A 149 17.04 15.57 -16.41
C TYR A 149 16.82 14.58 -15.27
N VAL A 150 17.62 14.70 -14.20
CA VAL A 150 17.50 13.89 -12.99
C VAL A 150 17.46 14.80 -11.77
N LEU A 151 16.51 14.53 -10.89
CA LEU A 151 16.41 15.15 -9.57
C LEU A 151 16.06 14.06 -8.56
N GLY A 152 17.01 13.73 -7.70
CA GLY A 152 16.81 12.68 -6.71
C GLY A 152 18.01 12.41 -5.83
N VAL A 153 17.85 11.40 -4.97
CA VAL A 153 18.81 11.06 -3.91
C VAL A 153 18.92 9.55 -3.80
N THR A 154 20.12 9.03 -3.58
CA THR A 154 20.31 7.65 -3.13
C THR A 154 20.82 7.61 -1.71
N PHE A 155 20.32 6.66 -0.94
CA PHE A 155 20.69 6.39 0.43
C PHE A 155 21.37 5.01 0.47
N ASN A 156 22.64 4.97 0.85
CA ASN A 156 23.45 3.77 0.86
C ASN A 156 23.89 3.47 2.29
N TYR A 157 23.63 2.26 2.76
CA TYR A 157 23.99 1.83 4.10
C TYR A 157 24.31 0.34 4.10
N LYS A 158 25.54 -0.01 4.51
CA LYS A 158 26.08 -1.37 4.40
C LYS A 158 25.93 -1.88 2.96
N ASN A 159 25.22 -2.99 2.76
CA ASN A 159 24.96 -3.59 1.44
C ASN A 159 23.57 -3.23 0.88
N ALA A 160 22.86 -2.30 1.53
CA ALA A 160 21.54 -1.88 1.11
C ALA A 160 21.58 -0.50 0.46
N MET A 161 20.71 -0.30 -0.53
CA MET A 161 20.50 0.97 -1.20
C MET A 161 19.00 1.21 -1.33
N GLU A 162 18.60 2.46 -1.10
CA GLU A 162 17.25 2.98 -1.33
C GLU A 162 17.33 4.25 -2.18
N VAL A 163 16.34 4.42 -3.06
CA VAL A 163 16.37 5.47 -4.09
C VAL A 163 15.15 6.38 -3.96
N TYR A 164 15.38 7.68 -3.91
CA TYR A 164 14.36 8.71 -4.04
C TYR A 164 14.47 9.37 -5.41
N ASP A 165 13.74 8.82 -6.39
CA ASP A 165 13.61 9.37 -7.73
C ASP A 165 12.55 10.47 -7.79
N LEU A 166 12.66 11.34 -8.80
CA LEU A 166 11.67 12.37 -9.11
C LEU A 166 11.26 13.20 -7.88
N ALA A 167 12.25 13.76 -7.18
CA ALA A 167 12.03 14.59 -5.98
C ALA A 167 11.45 15.97 -6.33
N LEU A 168 10.28 15.98 -6.98
CA LEU A 168 9.62 17.15 -7.56
C LEU A 168 8.70 17.90 -6.58
N PHE A 169 8.39 17.28 -5.43
CA PHE A 169 7.38 17.77 -4.48
C PHE A 169 8.02 18.01 -3.10
N PRO A 170 8.49 19.25 -2.81
CA PRO A 170 9.14 19.59 -1.54
C PRO A 170 8.31 19.32 -0.29
N GLU A 171 6.98 19.36 -0.42
CA GLU A 171 6.02 19.14 0.67
C GLU A 171 6.14 17.73 1.25
N VAL A 172 6.58 16.77 0.43
CA VAL A 172 6.73 15.36 0.81
C VAL A 172 8.15 14.89 1.04
N TYR A 173 9.15 15.76 0.94
CA TYR A 173 10.56 15.37 1.09
C TYR A 173 10.83 14.63 2.40
N GLU A 174 10.36 15.16 3.54
CA GLU A 174 10.60 14.50 4.82
C GLU A 174 9.98 13.10 4.87
N PHE A 175 8.72 12.98 4.43
CA PHE A 175 8.02 11.68 4.39
C PHE A 175 8.75 10.68 3.50
N GLU A 176 9.05 11.07 2.26
CA GLU A 176 9.69 10.19 1.27
C GLU A 176 11.11 9.79 1.70
N MET A 177 11.91 10.73 2.20
CA MET A 177 13.26 10.45 2.69
C MET A 177 13.23 9.55 3.92
N THR A 178 12.45 9.88 4.95
CA THR A 178 12.39 9.06 6.18
C THR A 178 11.85 7.67 5.90
N LYS A 179 10.85 7.52 5.02
CA LYS A 179 10.38 6.21 4.55
C LYS A 179 11.50 5.34 3.98
N ARG A 180 12.39 5.94 3.19
CA ARG A 180 13.53 5.24 2.59
C ARG A 180 14.59 4.91 3.63
N LEU A 181 14.87 5.81 4.57
CA LEU A 181 15.82 5.53 5.67
C LEU A 181 15.34 4.35 6.55
N LEU A 182 14.06 4.31 6.90
CA LEU A 182 13.48 3.20 7.67
C LEU A 182 13.56 1.88 6.90
N ARG A 183 13.18 1.89 5.61
CA ARG A 183 13.32 0.72 4.73
C ARG A 183 14.77 0.27 4.57
N LEU A 184 15.69 1.22 4.46
CA LEU A 184 17.11 0.95 4.31
C LEU A 184 17.69 0.25 5.53
N LYS A 185 17.28 0.69 6.74
CA LYS A 185 17.62 0.01 7.99
C LYS A 185 17.08 -1.42 8.01
N ASP A 186 15.78 -1.58 7.78
CA ASP A 186 15.11 -2.89 7.76
C ASP A 186 15.79 -3.82 6.75
N LYS A 187 16.07 -3.34 5.53
CA LYS A 187 16.73 -4.08 4.46
C LYS A 187 18.12 -4.55 4.88
N ALA A 188 18.92 -3.68 5.50
CA ALA A 188 20.25 -4.03 5.96
C ALA A 188 20.24 -5.06 7.12
N GLU A 189 19.25 -5.00 8.01
CA GLU A 189 19.10 -5.95 9.12
C GLU A 189 18.59 -7.32 8.65
N HIS A 190 17.56 -7.35 7.79
CA HIS A 190 16.94 -8.60 7.31
C HIS A 190 17.74 -9.28 6.20
N ALA A 191 18.58 -8.55 5.45
CA ALA A 191 19.47 -9.19 4.47
C ALA A 191 20.42 -10.21 5.11
N ILE A 192 20.69 -10.10 6.42
CA ILE A 192 21.52 -11.07 7.16
C ILE A 192 20.80 -12.42 7.29
N THR A 193 19.50 -12.42 7.61
CA THR A 193 18.71 -13.66 7.77
C THR A 193 18.40 -14.30 6.42
N MET A 194 18.35 -13.51 5.36
CA MET A 194 18.08 -13.97 3.99
C MET A 194 19.34 -14.27 3.18
N LYS A 195 20.53 -14.32 3.81
CA LYS A 195 21.81 -14.43 3.10
C LYS A 195 21.85 -15.61 2.12
N ASP A 196 21.31 -16.77 2.50
CA ASP A 196 21.33 -17.97 1.65
C ASP A 196 20.37 -17.82 0.45
N VAL A 197 19.18 -17.26 0.69
CA VAL A 197 18.18 -16.95 -0.36
C VAL A 197 18.75 -15.94 -1.37
N LEU A 198 19.37 -14.86 -0.88
CA LEU A 198 19.97 -13.82 -1.71
C LEU A 198 21.14 -14.36 -2.53
N ARG A 199 22.02 -15.19 -1.93
CA ARG A 199 23.13 -15.82 -2.65
C ARG A 199 22.66 -16.80 -3.71
N ALA A 200 21.61 -17.57 -3.44
CA ALA A 200 21.02 -18.47 -4.45
C ALA A 200 20.50 -17.67 -5.65
N GLY A 201 19.74 -16.60 -5.39
CA GLY A 201 19.26 -15.71 -6.46
C GLY A 201 20.37 -14.99 -7.22
N GLU A 202 21.43 -14.55 -6.53
CA GLU A 202 22.61 -13.93 -7.14
C GLU A 202 23.31 -14.91 -8.08
N ALA A 203 23.51 -16.16 -7.65
CA ALA A 203 24.12 -17.21 -8.47
C ALA A 203 23.32 -17.48 -9.75
N VAL A 204 21.99 -17.52 -9.65
CA VAL A 204 21.08 -17.67 -10.80
C VAL A 204 21.21 -16.47 -11.75
N ASN A 205 21.09 -15.26 -11.23
CA ASN A 205 21.15 -14.04 -12.02
C ASN A 205 22.51 -13.89 -12.73
N ASP A 206 23.61 -14.18 -12.04
CA ASP A 206 24.96 -14.12 -12.60
C ASP A 206 25.17 -15.17 -13.69
N ALA A 207 24.63 -16.38 -13.52
CA ALA A 207 24.69 -17.42 -14.54
C ALA A 207 23.93 -17.00 -15.82
N VAL A 208 22.71 -16.47 -15.66
CA VAL A 208 21.92 -15.95 -16.78
C VAL A 208 22.61 -14.76 -17.45
N LYS A 209 23.11 -13.78 -16.68
CA LYS A 209 23.84 -12.61 -17.20
C LYS A 209 25.05 -13.00 -18.03
N ARG A 210 25.89 -13.92 -17.53
CA ARG A 210 27.04 -14.43 -18.31
C ARG A 210 26.61 -15.05 -19.63
N CYS A 211 25.52 -15.83 -19.62
CA CYS A 211 24.97 -16.43 -20.82
C CYS A 211 24.43 -15.38 -21.81
N VAL A 212 23.67 -14.38 -21.31
CA VAL A 212 23.15 -13.26 -22.12
C VAL A 212 24.29 -12.49 -22.77
N THR A 213 25.32 -12.11 -22.00
CA THR A 213 26.49 -11.40 -22.55
C THR A 213 27.21 -12.22 -23.62
N ALA A 214 27.31 -13.55 -23.44
CA ALA A 214 27.90 -14.44 -24.45
C ALA A 214 27.06 -14.50 -25.73
N LEU A 215 25.73 -14.53 -25.61
CA LEU A 215 24.81 -14.50 -26.75
C LEU A 215 24.89 -13.17 -27.52
N GLU A 216 24.88 -12.04 -26.81
CA GLU A 216 24.98 -10.70 -27.43
C GLU A 216 26.33 -10.50 -28.13
N ALA A 217 27.43 -10.98 -27.53
CA ALA A 217 28.76 -10.89 -28.12
C ALA A 217 28.92 -11.78 -29.36
N ALA A 218 28.11 -12.84 -29.50
CA ALA A 218 28.21 -13.77 -30.62
C ALA A 218 27.76 -13.14 -31.95
N ALA A 219 26.76 -12.26 -31.91
CA ALA A 219 26.27 -11.54 -33.08
C ALA A 219 25.76 -10.14 -32.70
N PRO A 220 26.66 -9.17 -32.45
CA PRO A 220 26.29 -7.81 -32.08
C PRO A 220 25.45 -7.16 -33.18
N ASP A 221 24.32 -6.56 -32.81
CA ASP A 221 23.50 -5.79 -33.75
C ASP A 221 24.28 -4.54 -34.19
N LYS A 222 24.53 -4.42 -35.50
CA LYS A 222 25.03 -3.19 -36.10
C LYS A 222 23.83 -2.28 -36.32
N ASP A 223 23.72 -1.21 -35.54
CA ASP A 223 22.78 -0.07 -35.60
C ASP A 223 21.33 -0.37 -36.09
N ASP A 224 20.37 -0.10 -35.21
CA ASP A 224 18.92 -0.36 -35.22
C ASP A 224 18.08 0.11 -36.44
N ALA A 225 18.67 0.46 -37.58
CA ALA A 225 17.94 0.94 -38.75
C ALA A 225 17.20 -0.16 -39.56
N GLY A 226 17.32 -1.45 -39.19
CA GLY A 226 17.03 -2.54 -40.13
C GLY A 226 16.20 -3.73 -39.64
N GLY A 227 15.45 -3.64 -38.53
CA GLY A 227 14.77 -4.81 -37.94
C GLY A 227 13.83 -5.60 -38.86
N ALA A 228 13.28 -4.97 -39.90
CA ALA A 228 12.46 -5.62 -40.94
C ALA A 228 13.18 -5.75 -42.30
N MET A 229 14.17 -4.91 -42.58
CA MET A 229 14.96 -4.92 -43.83
C MET A 229 16.08 -5.96 -43.83
N MET A 230 16.55 -6.41 -42.66
CA MET A 230 17.58 -7.46 -42.54
C MET A 230 17.08 -8.83 -43.03
N LEU A 231 15.76 -9.08 -42.93
CA LEU A 231 15.10 -10.27 -43.49
C LEU A 231 15.15 -10.32 -45.03
N LEU A 232 15.46 -9.20 -45.69
CA LEU A 232 15.55 -9.09 -47.14
C LEU A 232 16.97 -9.31 -47.68
N ASN A 233 17.98 -9.43 -46.82
CA ASN A 233 19.34 -9.82 -47.21
C ASN A 233 19.67 -11.25 -46.72
N PRO A 234 19.60 -12.25 -47.62
CA PRO A 234 19.92 -13.64 -47.29
C PRO A 234 21.35 -13.85 -46.78
N GLU A 235 22.31 -13.01 -47.18
CA GLU A 235 23.71 -13.15 -46.77
C GLU A 235 23.95 -12.76 -45.31
N ASP A 236 23.36 -11.64 -44.87
CA ASP A 236 23.46 -11.17 -43.48
C ASP A 236 22.77 -12.13 -42.50
N THR A 237 21.64 -12.69 -42.92
CA THR A 237 20.89 -13.68 -42.15
C THR A 237 21.68 -14.97 -42.01
N LYS A 238 22.29 -15.46 -43.10
CA LYS A 238 23.17 -16.64 -43.10
C LYS A 238 24.42 -16.41 -42.25
N ALA A 239 24.99 -15.20 -42.29
CA ALA A 239 26.12 -14.82 -41.45
C ALA A 239 25.75 -14.84 -39.95
N LYS A 240 24.57 -14.34 -39.58
CA LYS A 240 24.06 -14.42 -38.19
C LYS A 240 23.83 -15.85 -37.73
N VAL A 241 23.19 -16.70 -38.55
CA VAL A 241 23.04 -18.13 -38.25
C VAL A 241 24.42 -18.78 -38.04
N GLY A 242 25.38 -18.49 -38.93
CA GLY A 242 26.77 -18.96 -38.86
C GLY A 242 27.51 -18.49 -37.60
N ALA A 243 27.30 -17.25 -37.16
CA ALA A 243 27.93 -16.69 -35.98
C ALA A 243 27.50 -17.43 -34.70
N TYR A 244 26.18 -17.67 -34.54
CA TYR A 244 25.66 -18.43 -33.41
C TYR A 244 26.05 -19.91 -33.47
N THR A 245 25.93 -20.56 -34.63
CA THR A 245 26.32 -21.98 -34.77
C THR A 245 27.81 -22.20 -34.54
N GLY A 246 28.67 -21.29 -35.01
CA GLY A 246 30.12 -21.37 -34.80
C GLY A 246 30.57 -21.17 -33.35
N GLN A 247 29.75 -20.48 -32.53
CA GLN A 247 30.04 -20.24 -31.11
C GLN A 247 29.19 -21.11 -30.17
N LYS A 248 28.36 -22.02 -30.71
CA LYS A 248 27.40 -22.83 -29.93
C LYS A 248 28.05 -23.52 -28.74
N ASP A 249 29.17 -24.21 -28.94
CA ASP A 249 29.82 -24.98 -27.86
C ASP A 249 30.38 -24.06 -26.77
N ALA A 250 30.95 -22.90 -27.13
CA ALA A 250 31.48 -21.92 -26.19
C ALA A 250 30.37 -21.25 -25.37
N ILE A 251 29.27 -20.87 -26.02
CA ILE A 251 28.10 -20.28 -25.36
C ILE A 251 27.42 -21.32 -24.47
N SER A 252 27.19 -22.54 -24.97
CA SER A 252 26.56 -23.62 -24.21
C SER A 252 27.37 -23.99 -22.97
N ALA A 253 28.72 -24.01 -23.07
CA ALA A 253 29.58 -24.19 -21.91
C ALA A 253 29.42 -23.05 -20.88
N THR A 254 29.30 -21.80 -21.33
CA THR A 254 29.07 -20.64 -20.46
C THR A 254 27.71 -20.70 -19.76
N CYS A 255 26.67 -21.14 -20.47
CA CYS A 255 25.29 -21.23 -19.98
C CYS A 255 25.03 -22.49 -19.13
N SER A 256 25.93 -23.47 -19.13
CA SER A 256 25.75 -24.76 -18.43
C SER A 256 25.61 -24.66 -16.91
N ALA A 257 25.98 -23.53 -16.31
CA ALA A 257 25.82 -23.27 -14.87
C ALA A 257 24.38 -22.91 -14.46
N ILE A 258 23.47 -22.62 -15.42
CA ILE A 258 22.11 -22.17 -15.11
C ILE A 258 21.28 -23.26 -14.41
N PRO A 259 21.20 -24.52 -14.90
CA PRO A 259 20.40 -25.55 -14.25
C PRO A 259 20.84 -25.84 -12.82
N GLU A 260 22.16 -25.89 -12.56
CA GLU A 260 22.71 -26.10 -11.22
C GLU A 260 22.32 -24.95 -10.27
N ALA A 261 22.41 -23.70 -10.74
CA ALA A 261 21.99 -22.53 -9.97
C ALA A 261 20.48 -22.54 -9.69
N VAL A 262 19.65 -22.95 -10.66
CA VAL A 262 18.19 -23.11 -10.48
C VAL A 262 17.89 -24.18 -9.43
N THR A 263 18.53 -25.35 -9.50
CA THR A 263 18.34 -26.40 -8.49
C THR A 263 18.76 -25.94 -7.09
N ALA A 264 19.83 -25.15 -6.97
CA ALA A 264 20.23 -24.55 -5.70
C ALA A 264 19.19 -23.56 -5.17
N ALA A 265 18.55 -22.76 -6.05
CA ALA A 265 17.45 -21.88 -5.68
C ALA A 265 16.19 -22.66 -5.27
N GLU A 266 15.85 -23.74 -5.97
CA GLU A 266 14.70 -24.60 -5.65
C GLU A 266 14.83 -25.32 -4.30
N ALA A 267 16.05 -25.51 -3.78
CA ALA A 267 16.26 -26.00 -2.42
C ALA A 267 15.69 -25.05 -1.33
N HIS A 268 15.38 -23.80 -1.70
CA HIS A 268 14.74 -22.80 -0.84
C HIS A 268 13.28 -22.51 -1.23
N LYS A 269 12.65 -23.38 -2.02
CA LYS A 269 11.30 -23.16 -2.53
C LYS A 269 10.28 -22.89 -1.43
N GLY A 270 9.44 -21.87 -1.61
CA GLY A 270 8.44 -21.44 -0.63
C GLY A 270 8.97 -20.61 0.53
N LYS A 271 10.30 -20.47 0.70
CA LYS A 271 10.88 -19.57 1.71
C LYS A 271 10.79 -18.11 1.30
N ASN A 272 10.80 -17.83 0.01
CA ASN A 272 10.67 -16.47 -0.53
C ASN A 272 10.11 -16.51 -1.96
N GLU A 273 8.99 -15.82 -2.18
CA GLU A 273 8.27 -15.83 -3.46
C GLU A 273 9.10 -15.21 -4.61
N GLN A 274 9.96 -14.23 -4.32
CA GLN A 274 10.81 -13.58 -5.31
C GLN A 274 11.94 -14.51 -5.75
N LEU A 275 12.49 -15.34 -4.86
CA LEU A 275 13.43 -16.39 -5.24
C LEU A 275 12.73 -17.45 -6.12
N ASP A 276 11.51 -17.82 -5.77
CA ASP A 276 10.70 -18.76 -6.57
C ASP A 276 10.45 -18.19 -7.98
N ARG A 277 10.14 -16.89 -8.10
CA ARG A 277 10.05 -16.20 -9.40
C ARG A 277 11.37 -16.19 -10.14
N VAL A 278 12.48 -15.90 -9.46
CA VAL A 278 13.82 -15.90 -10.06
C VAL A 278 14.16 -17.27 -10.65
N ALA A 279 13.92 -18.35 -9.90
CA ALA A 279 14.14 -19.72 -10.36
C ALA A 279 13.23 -20.06 -11.56
N LEU A 280 11.95 -19.68 -11.50
CA LEU A 280 10.98 -19.90 -12.58
C LEU A 280 11.39 -19.21 -13.88
N VAL A 281 11.81 -17.94 -13.81
CA VAL A 281 12.24 -17.18 -15.00
C VAL A 281 13.54 -17.74 -15.58
N ALA A 282 14.49 -18.14 -14.72
CA ALA A 282 15.74 -18.76 -15.17
C ALA A 282 15.54 -20.14 -15.80
N ASP A 283 14.63 -20.97 -15.27
CA ASP A 283 14.23 -22.23 -15.90
C ASP A 283 13.58 -22.00 -17.27
N ALA A 284 12.70 -21.00 -17.38
CA ALA A 284 12.11 -20.61 -18.65
C ALA A 284 13.18 -20.14 -19.65
N PHE A 285 14.17 -19.37 -19.20
CA PHE A 285 15.31 -18.95 -20.03
C PHE A 285 16.10 -20.15 -20.56
N ALA A 286 16.47 -21.10 -19.69
CA ALA A 286 17.21 -22.31 -20.07
C ALA A 286 16.45 -23.14 -21.12
N LYS A 287 15.15 -23.38 -20.89
CA LYS A 287 14.29 -24.11 -21.84
C LYS A 287 14.18 -23.42 -23.21
N ASN A 288 14.05 -22.09 -23.22
CA ASN A 288 14.01 -21.32 -24.47
C ASN A 288 15.36 -21.31 -25.19
N LEU A 289 16.47 -21.33 -24.44
CA LEU A 289 17.82 -21.44 -25.00
C LEU A 289 18.03 -22.80 -25.68
N ASP A 290 17.60 -23.90 -25.05
CA ASP A 290 17.68 -25.23 -25.65
C ASP A 290 16.85 -25.33 -26.94
N GLN A 291 15.62 -24.81 -26.91
CA GLN A 291 14.76 -24.72 -28.10
C GLN A 291 15.40 -23.88 -29.21
N PHE A 292 16.06 -22.77 -28.85
CA PHE A 292 16.80 -21.97 -29.80
C PHE A 292 17.94 -22.76 -30.47
N TRP A 293 18.72 -23.52 -29.69
CA TRP A 293 19.81 -24.34 -30.22
C TRP A 293 19.35 -25.50 -31.11
N GLU A 294 18.19 -26.07 -30.82
CA GLU A 294 17.56 -27.07 -31.66
C GLU A 294 17.10 -26.47 -32.99
N GLN A 295 16.41 -25.32 -32.94
CA GLN A 295 15.87 -24.67 -34.13
C GLN A 295 16.98 -24.10 -35.04
N ILE A 296 18.05 -23.53 -34.47
CA ILE A 296 19.16 -22.97 -35.27
C ILE A 296 20.02 -24.07 -35.91
N GLY A 297 20.03 -25.27 -35.33
CA GLY A 297 20.66 -26.46 -35.89
C GLY A 297 19.78 -27.22 -36.90
N SER A 298 18.55 -26.75 -37.15
CA SER A 298 17.61 -27.40 -38.07
C SER A 298 18.14 -27.44 -39.50
N THR A 299 17.87 -28.54 -40.20
CA THR A 299 18.13 -28.67 -41.64
C THR A 299 17.21 -27.78 -42.49
N ASP A 300 16.11 -27.29 -41.91
CA ASP A 300 15.23 -26.31 -42.56
C ASP A 300 15.76 -24.88 -42.38
N ALA A 301 16.20 -24.27 -43.49
CA ALA A 301 16.77 -22.93 -43.52
C ALA A 301 15.81 -21.84 -42.99
N ASN A 302 14.49 -22.00 -43.18
CA ASN A 302 13.51 -21.04 -42.69
C ASN A 302 13.39 -21.11 -41.16
N THR A 303 13.38 -22.31 -40.61
CA THR A 303 13.37 -22.54 -39.16
C THR A 303 14.65 -22.00 -38.51
N ALA A 304 15.83 -22.31 -39.07
CA ALA A 304 17.10 -21.81 -38.55
C ALA A 304 17.22 -20.28 -38.63
N THR A 305 16.72 -19.69 -39.73
CA THR A 305 16.63 -18.23 -39.90
C THR A 305 15.71 -17.59 -38.86
N SER A 306 14.51 -18.13 -38.68
CA SER A 306 13.54 -17.63 -37.71
C SER A 306 14.08 -17.71 -36.28
N ALA A 307 14.81 -18.78 -35.95
CA ALA A 307 15.49 -18.92 -34.67
C ALA A 307 16.57 -17.85 -34.46
N ALA A 308 17.45 -17.65 -35.45
CA ALA A 308 18.52 -16.65 -35.38
C ALA A 308 18.04 -15.20 -35.32
N VAL A 309 16.84 -14.90 -35.85
CA VAL A 309 16.28 -13.54 -35.86
C VAL A 309 15.30 -13.30 -34.71
N ASN A 310 14.34 -14.20 -34.51
CA ASN A 310 13.26 -14.03 -33.53
C ASN A 310 13.45 -14.90 -32.29
N GLY A 311 13.98 -16.11 -32.44
CA GLY A 311 14.26 -17.03 -31.33
C GLY A 311 15.24 -16.42 -30.34
N VAL A 312 16.39 -15.93 -30.82
CA VAL A 312 17.39 -15.29 -29.96
C VAL A 312 16.86 -14.03 -29.27
N LYS A 313 16.02 -13.24 -29.95
CA LYS A 313 15.38 -12.06 -29.34
C LYS A 313 14.47 -12.45 -28.18
N ARG A 314 13.74 -13.56 -28.29
CA ARG A 314 12.93 -14.08 -27.17
C ARG A 314 13.81 -14.51 -26.00
N VAL A 315 14.88 -15.25 -26.27
CA VAL A 315 15.84 -15.69 -25.24
C VAL A 315 16.46 -14.47 -24.53
N LEU A 316 16.99 -13.51 -25.29
CA LEU A 316 17.57 -12.28 -24.76
C LEU A 316 16.53 -11.45 -23.98
N ALA A 317 15.29 -11.34 -24.45
CA ALA A 317 14.24 -10.63 -23.73
C ALA A 317 13.95 -11.25 -22.35
N ILE A 318 13.87 -12.58 -22.26
CA ILE A 318 13.74 -13.28 -20.98
C ILE A 318 14.97 -13.05 -20.11
N GLY A 319 16.17 -13.14 -20.69
CA GLY A 319 17.43 -12.90 -20.00
C GLY A 319 17.59 -11.48 -19.45
N HIS A 320 17.13 -10.46 -20.18
CA HIS A 320 17.11 -9.07 -19.71
C HIS A 320 16.07 -8.83 -18.62
N ALA A 321 14.93 -9.53 -18.66
CA ALA A 321 13.94 -9.48 -17.59
C ALA A 321 14.48 -10.05 -16.26
N MET A 322 15.47 -10.94 -16.31
CA MET A 322 16.08 -11.58 -15.14
C MET A 322 16.65 -10.57 -14.13
N ASP A 323 17.26 -9.47 -14.61
CA ASP A 323 17.80 -8.47 -13.68
C ASP A 323 16.69 -7.83 -12.85
N GLY A 324 15.52 -7.59 -13.45
CA GLY A 324 14.35 -7.06 -12.74
C GLY A 324 13.86 -7.97 -11.62
N GLU A 325 13.68 -9.26 -11.91
CA GLU A 325 13.27 -10.26 -10.92
C GLU A 325 14.31 -10.42 -9.80
N TYR A 326 15.60 -10.44 -10.16
CA TYR A 326 16.68 -10.45 -9.17
C TYR A 326 16.68 -9.18 -8.32
N GLN A 327 16.43 -8.01 -8.90
CA GLN A 327 16.33 -6.78 -8.12
C GLN A 327 15.15 -6.83 -7.15
N ASP A 328 14.01 -7.38 -7.54
CA ASP A 328 12.88 -7.59 -6.63
C ASP A 328 13.24 -8.53 -5.48
N LEU A 329 14.04 -9.56 -5.74
CA LEU A 329 14.61 -10.41 -4.69
C LEU A 329 15.59 -9.66 -3.78
N VAL A 330 16.52 -8.87 -4.34
CA VAL A 330 17.47 -8.05 -3.56
C VAL A 330 16.76 -6.99 -2.72
N ASP A 331 15.62 -6.50 -3.21
CA ASP A 331 14.76 -5.53 -2.52
C ASP A 331 13.74 -6.19 -1.58
N SER A 332 13.67 -7.52 -1.54
CA SER A 332 12.76 -8.25 -0.65
C SER A 332 13.11 -8.17 0.84
N PRO A 333 14.40 -8.16 1.28
CA PRO A 333 14.73 -7.92 2.68
C PRO A 333 14.24 -6.52 3.08
N GLY A 334 13.39 -6.45 4.11
CA GLY A 334 12.79 -5.20 4.58
C GLY A 334 11.45 -4.81 3.90
N ARG A 335 10.94 -5.58 2.94
CA ARG A 335 9.53 -5.46 2.52
C ARG A 335 8.64 -6.11 3.58
N ARG A 336 8.20 -5.30 4.54
CA ARG A 336 7.15 -5.69 5.49
C ARG A 336 5.86 -5.93 4.71
N ARG A 337 5.47 -7.19 4.50
CA ARG A 337 4.24 -7.54 3.78
C ARG A 337 3.04 -7.55 4.72
N ILE A 338 1.89 -7.20 4.16
CA ILE A 338 0.59 -7.26 4.82
C ILE A 338 -0.15 -8.47 4.25
N GLY A 339 -0.33 -9.49 5.07
CA GLY A 339 -1.12 -10.67 4.74
C GLY A 339 -2.61 -10.38 4.91
N PHE A 340 -3.39 -10.48 3.84
CA PHE A 340 -4.84 -10.43 3.90
C PHE A 340 -5.36 -11.86 4.08
N VAL A 341 -6.00 -12.10 5.21
CA VAL A 341 -6.63 -13.39 5.53
C VAL A 341 -7.87 -13.53 4.68
N CYS A 342 -7.92 -14.56 3.82
CA CYS A 342 -9.03 -14.81 2.89
C CYS A 342 -9.99 -15.94 3.32
N ASP A 343 -9.80 -16.46 4.54
CA ASP A 343 -10.66 -17.43 5.20
C ASP A 343 -11.96 -16.85 5.74
N ALA A 344 -12.88 -17.72 6.19
CA ALA A 344 -14.07 -17.33 6.96
C ALA A 344 -14.93 -16.22 6.31
N GLN A 345 -15.01 -16.21 4.97
CA GLN A 345 -15.77 -15.24 4.18
C GLN A 345 -15.36 -13.78 4.45
N THR A 346 -14.07 -13.52 4.62
CA THR A 346 -13.52 -12.17 4.66
C THR A 346 -13.47 -11.53 3.27
N PHE A 347 -13.29 -10.21 3.23
CA PHE A 347 -12.92 -9.50 2.01
C PHE A 347 -11.48 -9.83 1.61
N CYS A 348 -11.33 -10.42 0.42
CA CYS A 348 -10.06 -10.86 -0.14
C CYS A 348 -9.73 -10.03 -1.40
N PRO A 349 -8.75 -9.10 -1.37
CA PRO A 349 -8.47 -8.19 -2.47
C PRO A 349 -7.64 -8.85 -3.60
N PHE A 350 -7.82 -10.13 -3.89
CA PHE A 350 -7.04 -10.85 -4.91
C PHE A 350 -7.96 -11.50 -5.94
N PRO A 351 -7.72 -11.30 -7.24
CA PRO A 351 -8.53 -11.94 -8.27
C PRO A 351 -8.32 -13.46 -8.27
N ASP A 352 -9.40 -14.23 -8.16
CA ASP A 352 -9.38 -15.67 -8.40
C ASP A 352 -9.66 -15.95 -9.88
N ASN A 353 -8.60 -16.29 -10.61
CA ASN A 353 -8.65 -16.61 -12.03
C ASN A 353 -8.91 -18.10 -12.31
N LYS A 354 -9.04 -18.95 -11.28
CA LYS A 354 -9.36 -20.38 -11.49
C LYS A 354 -10.79 -20.49 -12.00
N PRO A 355 -11.03 -20.96 -13.24
CA PRO A 355 -12.39 -21.01 -13.79
C PRO A 355 -13.26 -21.94 -12.94
N LEU A 356 -14.53 -21.56 -12.73
CA LEU A 356 -15.50 -22.41 -12.01
C LEU A 356 -15.67 -23.78 -12.66
N VAL A 357 -15.57 -23.85 -13.99
CA VAL A 357 -15.61 -25.08 -14.76
C VAL A 357 -14.35 -25.16 -15.62
N PRO A 358 -13.54 -26.23 -15.52
CA PRO A 358 -12.42 -26.45 -16.43
C PRO A 358 -12.88 -26.51 -17.89
N LYS A 359 -12.15 -25.85 -18.78
CA LYS A 359 -12.49 -25.79 -20.22
C LYS A 359 -12.54 -27.16 -20.87
N GLU A 360 -11.78 -28.11 -20.35
CA GLU A 360 -11.65 -29.48 -20.84
C GLU A 360 -12.97 -30.25 -20.70
N ILE A 361 -13.79 -29.92 -19.70
CA ILE A 361 -15.05 -30.62 -19.42
C ILE A 361 -16.30 -29.83 -19.82
N GLU A 362 -16.18 -28.54 -20.17
CA GLU A 362 -17.30 -27.69 -20.60
C GLU A 362 -18.09 -28.31 -21.76
N GLY A 363 -17.41 -28.86 -22.78
CA GLY A 363 -18.05 -29.51 -23.93
C GLY A 363 -18.87 -30.75 -23.53
N ALA A 364 -18.34 -31.56 -22.62
CA ALA A 364 -19.04 -32.75 -22.12
C ALA A 364 -20.23 -32.38 -21.22
N LEU A 365 -20.09 -31.33 -20.40
CA LEU A 365 -21.17 -30.84 -19.54
C LEU A 365 -22.32 -30.23 -20.35
N THR A 366 -22.02 -29.37 -21.33
CA THR A 366 -23.02 -28.75 -22.21
C THR A 366 -23.74 -29.76 -23.11
N GLN A 367 -23.10 -30.88 -23.45
CA GLN A 367 -23.76 -31.98 -24.16
C GLN A 367 -24.77 -32.71 -23.27
N LYS A 368 -24.43 -32.93 -21.99
CA LYS A 368 -25.33 -33.57 -21.01
C LYS A 368 -26.49 -32.67 -20.58
N ASN A 369 -26.24 -31.37 -20.47
CA ASN A 369 -27.23 -30.38 -20.10
C ASN A 369 -27.15 -29.15 -21.02
N PRO A 370 -28.01 -29.08 -22.06
CA PRO A 370 -27.99 -27.97 -23.04
C PRO A 370 -28.21 -26.59 -22.42
N ILE A 371 -28.81 -26.49 -21.23
CA ILE A 371 -29.03 -25.19 -20.56
C ILE A 371 -27.71 -24.49 -20.20
N LEU A 372 -26.65 -25.28 -20.00
CA LEU A 372 -25.32 -24.80 -19.67
C LEU A 372 -24.69 -24.00 -20.82
N GLN A 373 -25.15 -24.21 -22.06
CA GLN A 373 -24.70 -23.42 -23.22
C GLN A 373 -25.00 -21.92 -23.04
N GLN A 374 -26.08 -21.58 -22.34
CA GLN A 374 -26.44 -20.19 -22.05
C GLN A 374 -25.88 -19.69 -20.72
N MET A 375 -25.77 -20.56 -19.71
CA MET A 375 -25.41 -20.16 -18.35
C MET A 375 -23.91 -20.08 -18.10
N LEU A 376 -23.10 -21.00 -18.65
CA LEU A 376 -21.65 -21.01 -18.45
C LEU A 376 -20.98 -19.70 -18.92
N PRO A 377 -21.29 -19.14 -20.11
CA PRO A 377 -20.75 -17.84 -20.51
C PRO A 377 -21.13 -16.72 -19.54
N ALA A 378 -22.36 -16.72 -19.00
CA ALA A 378 -22.80 -15.71 -18.05
C ALA A 378 -22.08 -15.84 -16.70
N MET A 379 -21.84 -17.06 -16.21
CA MET A 379 -21.02 -17.31 -15.01
C MET A 379 -19.57 -16.87 -15.22
N GLY A 380 -18.99 -17.21 -16.37
CA GLY A 380 -17.65 -16.77 -16.75
C GLY A 380 -17.53 -15.25 -16.83
N GLN A 381 -18.55 -14.57 -17.37
CA GLN A 381 -18.61 -13.11 -17.39
C GLN A 381 -18.68 -12.52 -15.98
N MET A 382 -19.50 -13.08 -15.08
CA MET A 382 -19.53 -12.65 -13.67
C MET A 382 -18.17 -12.83 -13.01
N GLN A 383 -17.52 -13.98 -13.20
CA GLN A 383 -16.17 -14.22 -12.67
C GLN A 383 -15.15 -13.21 -13.19
N GLN A 384 -15.17 -12.88 -14.48
CA GLN A 384 -14.29 -11.87 -15.07
C GLN A 384 -14.55 -10.47 -14.51
N GLN A 385 -15.81 -10.10 -14.29
CA GLN A 385 -16.16 -8.82 -13.66
C GLN A 385 -15.64 -8.74 -12.22
N ILE A 386 -15.79 -9.83 -11.45
CA ILE A 386 -15.27 -9.94 -10.09
C ILE A 386 -13.75 -9.79 -10.06
N ALA A 387 -13.06 -10.59 -10.88
CA ALA A 387 -11.59 -10.56 -10.96
C ALA A 387 -11.09 -9.18 -11.40
N GLY A 388 -11.75 -8.55 -12.38
CA GLY A 388 -11.42 -7.20 -12.84
C GLY A 388 -11.55 -6.15 -11.73
N LEU A 389 -12.62 -6.22 -10.93
CA LEU A 389 -12.82 -5.30 -9.81
C LEU A 389 -11.80 -5.54 -8.69
N LEU A 390 -11.55 -6.80 -8.32
CA LEU A 390 -10.54 -7.13 -7.31
C LEU A 390 -9.15 -6.67 -7.75
N ALA A 391 -8.80 -6.82 -9.02
CA ALA A 391 -7.55 -6.29 -9.57
C ALA A 391 -7.49 -4.76 -9.47
N GLN A 392 -8.58 -4.06 -9.76
CA GLN A 392 -8.66 -2.60 -9.61
C GLN A 392 -8.53 -2.16 -8.16
N ILE A 393 -9.16 -2.86 -7.20
CA ILE A 393 -9.05 -2.57 -5.77
C ILE A 393 -7.62 -2.88 -5.30
N ASN A 394 -7.06 -4.04 -5.64
CA ASN A 394 -5.69 -4.43 -5.31
C ASN A 394 -4.70 -3.34 -5.75
N GLN A 395 -4.77 -2.98 -7.03
CA GLN A 395 -3.86 -2.01 -7.63
C GLN A 395 -4.10 -0.60 -7.10
N GLY A 396 -5.35 -0.15 -7.08
CA GLY A 396 -5.73 1.21 -6.75
C GLY A 396 -5.66 1.51 -5.26
N LEU A 397 -6.22 0.64 -4.41
CA LEU A 397 -6.35 0.87 -2.97
C LEU A 397 -5.05 0.55 -2.21
N PHE A 398 -4.31 -0.49 -2.63
CA PHE A 398 -3.15 -0.97 -1.87
C PHE A 398 -1.82 -0.73 -2.59
N ARG A 399 -1.61 -1.31 -3.77
CA ARG A 399 -0.31 -1.28 -4.48
C ARG A 399 0.12 0.14 -4.86
N ALA A 400 -0.78 0.94 -5.42
CA ALA A 400 -0.51 2.32 -5.82
C ALA A 400 -0.18 3.24 -4.63
N ARG A 401 -0.57 2.86 -3.41
CA ARG A 401 -0.22 3.55 -2.16
C ARG A 401 1.07 3.03 -1.52
N GLY A 402 1.72 2.05 -2.15
CA GLY A 402 3.00 1.49 -1.73
C GLY A 402 2.90 0.40 -0.67
N PHE A 403 1.72 -0.21 -0.49
CA PHE A 403 1.55 -1.40 0.34
C PHE A 403 1.89 -2.65 -0.45
N ASP A 404 2.71 -3.52 0.14
CA ASP A 404 2.97 -4.86 -0.39
C ASP A 404 2.04 -5.85 0.32
N ILE A 405 1.06 -6.38 -0.42
CA ILE A 405 0.01 -7.24 0.12
C ILE A 405 0.13 -8.65 -0.45
N VAL A 406 -0.20 -9.65 0.36
CA VAL A 406 -0.20 -11.06 -0.04
C VAL A 406 -1.47 -11.75 0.46
N GLN A 407 -1.96 -12.72 -0.29
CA GLN A 407 -3.09 -13.56 0.11
C GLN A 407 -2.60 -14.56 1.16
N ILE A 408 -3.33 -14.69 2.26
CA ILE A 408 -3.07 -15.69 3.31
C ILE A 408 -4.29 -16.59 3.43
N ASP A 409 -4.01 -17.90 3.30
CA ASP A 409 -4.88 -18.99 3.73
C ASP A 409 -4.32 -19.51 5.06
N LEU A 410 -5.11 -19.45 6.12
CA LEU A 410 -4.69 -19.82 7.47
C LEU A 410 -4.55 -21.34 7.66
N ASP A 411 -5.03 -22.15 6.72
CA ASP A 411 -4.76 -23.60 6.69
C ASP A 411 -3.29 -23.89 6.30
N ASP A 412 -2.65 -22.97 5.57
CA ASP A 412 -1.22 -23.01 5.22
C ASP A 412 -0.32 -22.25 6.21
N GLU A 413 1.00 -22.41 6.08
CA GLU A 413 1.97 -21.69 6.91
C GLU A 413 2.05 -20.20 6.52
N ILE A 414 2.02 -19.32 7.53
CA ILE A 414 2.16 -17.87 7.32
C ILE A 414 3.65 -17.55 7.03
N PRO A 415 3.96 -16.98 5.85
CA PRO A 415 5.34 -16.66 5.46
C PRO A 415 6.05 -15.73 6.45
N ASP A 416 7.35 -15.96 6.67
CA ASP A 416 8.16 -15.22 7.67
C ASP A 416 8.32 -13.72 7.37
N ASP A 417 8.10 -13.29 6.12
CA ASP A 417 8.17 -11.89 5.71
C ASP A 417 6.83 -11.12 5.86
N VAL A 418 5.78 -11.80 6.32
CA VAL A 418 4.50 -11.18 6.70
C VAL A 418 4.59 -10.67 8.13
N GLN A 419 4.52 -9.35 8.31
CA GLN A 419 4.62 -8.71 9.63
C GLN A 419 3.27 -8.23 10.17
N SER A 420 2.28 -8.16 9.29
CA SER A 420 0.92 -7.84 9.67
C SER A 420 -0.08 -8.76 8.98
N LEU A 421 -1.09 -9.17 9.73
CA LEU A 421 -2.29 -9.80 9.19
C LEU A 421 -3.46 -8.82 9.25
N VAL A 422 -4.28 -8.84 8.19
CA VAL A 422 -5.52 -8.08 8.09
C VAL A 422 -6.66 -9.09 7.93
N VAL A 423 -7.55 -9.10 8.90
CA VAL A 423 -8.83 -9.82 8.83
C VAL A 423 -9.91 -8.81 8.52
N PHE A 424 -10.41 -8.85 7.28
CA PHE A 424 -11.28 -7.80 6.77
C PHE A 424 -12.73 -8.29 6.67
N GLY A 425 -13.57 -7.86 7.60
CA GLY A 425 -15.01 -8.10 7.60
C GLY A 425 -15.42 -9.58 7.62
N PRO A 426 -14.94 -10.42 8.57
CA PRO A 426 -15.25 -11.84 8.59
C PRO A 426 -16.75 -12.05 8.83
N LYS A 427 -17.42 -12.81 7.94
CA LYS A 427 -18.83 -13.19 8.07
C LYS A 427 -19.03 -14.59 8.65
N GLY A 428 -18.08 -15.48 8.38
CA GLY A 428 -18.06 -16.87 8.82
C GLY A 428 -17.18 -17.12 10.05
N ASN A 429 -17.16 -18.37 10.47
CA ASN A 429 -16.32 -18.86 11.56
C ASN A 429 -14.96 -19.34 11.06
N PHE A 430 -13.92 -19.03 11.83
CA PHE A 430 -12.60 -19.62 11.70
C PHE A 430 -12.56 -20.99 12.40
N THR A 431 -11.74 -21.91 11.90
CA THR A 431 -11.45 -23.16 12.64
C THR A 431 -10.55 -22.89 13.85
N ASP A 432 -10.47 -23.84 14.78
CA ASP A 432 -9.56 -23.71 15.93
C ASP A 432 -8.09 -23.58 15.49
N TYR A 433 -7.70 -24.28 14.42
CA TYR A 433 -6.36 -24.18 13.84
C TYR A 433 -6.09 -22.78 13.27
N GLN A 434 -7.06 -22.22 12.53
CA GLN A 434 -6.95 -20.87 11.98
C GLN A 434 -6.89 -19.80 13.08
N LEU A 435 -7.72 -19.91 14.13
CA LEU A 435 -7.64 -19.03 15.30
C LEU A 435 -6.30 -19.18 16.04
N TYR A 436 -5.76 -20.40 16.12
CA TYR A 436 -4.46 -20.65 16.70
C TYR A 436 -3.34 -19.99 15.90
N GLN A 437 -3.39 -20.04 14.56
CA GLN A 437 -2.42 -19.34 13.69
C GLN A 437 -2.42 -17.83 13.92
N LEU A 438 -3.61 -17.21 14.03
CA LEU A 438 -3.74 -15.79 14.38
C LEU A 438 -3.18 -15.48 15.77
N ASP A 439 -3.48 -16.32 16.76
CA ASP A 439 -2.99 -16.18 18.13
C ASP A 439 -1.45 -16.24 18.17
N GLN A 440 -0.85 -17.27 17.59
CA GLN A 440 0.60 -17.45 17.58
C GLN A 440 1.31 -16.36 16.76
N PHE A 441 0.69 -15.85 15.71
CA PHE A 441 1.24 -14.73 14.93
C PHE A 441 1.38 -13.45 15.78
N VAL A 442 0.33 -13.10 16.53
CA VAL A 442 0.33 -11.92 17.40
C VAL A 442 1.32 -12.09 18.55
N LEU A 443 1.37 -13.27 19.18
CA LEU A 443 2.33 -13.58 20.25
C LEU A 443 3.79 -13.58 19.77
N GLY A 444 4.00 -13.81 18.47
CA GLY A 444 5.31 -13.64 17.82
C GLY A 444 5.76 -12.22 17.60
N GLY A 445 4.98 -11.22 18.04
CA GLY A 445 5.24 -9.80 17.80
C GLY A 445 4.66 -9.27 16.48
N GLY A 446 3.89 -10.09 15.77
CA GLY A 446 3.12 -9.67 14.60
C GLY A 446 2.01 -8.69 14.97
N SER A 447 1.57 -7.89 14.00
CA SER A 447 0.42 -6.98 14.19
C SER A 447 -0.83 -7.52 13.50
N LEU A 448 -1.95 -7.60 14.22
CA LEU A 448 -3.24 -7.97 13.66
C LEU A 448 -4.15 -6.75 13.53
N VAL A 449 -4.73 -6.55 12.35
CA VAL A 449 -5.79 -5.56 12.13
C VAL A 449 -7.08 -6.30 11.82
N VAL A 450 -8.13 -6.03 12.60
CA VAL A 450 -9.44 -6.63 12.40
C VAL A 450 -10.46 -5.55 12.12
N PHE A 451 -11.01 -5.57 10.90
CA PHE A 451 -12.19 -4.81 10.54
C PHE A 451 -13.40 -5.71 10.75
N LEU A 452 -14.29 -5.38 11.67
CA LEU A 452 -15.44 -6.22 12.00
C LEU A 452 -16.58 -6.04 11.01
N ASN A 453 -17.29 -7.11 10.69
CA ASN A 453 -18.55 -7.05 9.95
C ASN A 453 -19.65 -7.73 10.77
N PRO A 454 -20.16 -7.09 11.83
CA PRO A 454 -21.13 -7.71 12.74
C PRO A 454 -22.52 -7.89 12.12
N TRP A 455 -22.85 -7.12 11.08
CA TRP A 455 -24.21 -7.05 10.52
C TRP A 455 -24.21 -7.03 9.00
N ASN A 456 -25.04 -7.88 8.40
CA ASN A 456 -25.41 -7.78 7.00
C ASN A 456 -26.62 -6.84 6.85
N VAL A 457 -26.40 -5.67 6.27
CA VAL A 457 -27.43 -4.66 6.02
C VAL A 457 -27.83 -4.69 4.55
N GLN A 458 -29.03 -5.20 4.27
CA GLN A 458 -29.55 -5.33 2.91
C GLN A 458 -30.69 -4.34 2.66
N ILE A 459 -30.36 -3.23 2.01
CA ILE A 459 -31.30 -2.19 1.57
C ILE A 459 -31.44 -2.28 0.04
N GLN A 460 -32.65 -2.21 -0.51
CA GLN A 460 -32.91 -2.33 -1.96
C GLN A 460 -32.23 -3.55 -2.64
N GLY A 461 -32.54 -4.76 -2.16
CA GLY A 461 -31.95 -5.99 -2.70
C GLY A 461 -32.60 -6.49 -4.01
N TYR A 462 -32.14 -7.63 -4.51
CA TYR A 462 -32.71 -8.39 -5.61
C TYR A 462 -33.15 -9.78 -5.12
N ASN A 463 -34.30 -10.25 -5.59
CA ASN A 463 -34.76 -11.62 -5.37
C ASN A 463 -34.16 -12.59 -6.41
N THR A 464 -34.40 -13.90 -6.26
CA THR A 464 -33.90 -14.92 -7.20
C THR A 464 -34.51 -14.80 -8.61
N ARG A 465 -35.58 -14.03 -8.79
CA ARG A 465 -36.13 -13.74 -10.12
C ARG A 465 -35.46 -12.55 -10.81
N GLY A 466 -34.46 -11.93 -10.17
CA GLY A 466 -33.79 -10.74 -10.68
C GLY A 466 -34.62 -9.47 -10.58
N GLU A 467 -35.71 -9.48 -9.81
CA GLU A 467 -36.57 -8.31 -9.60
C GLU A 467 -36.01 -7.46 -8.46
N PRO A 468 -35.88 -6.13 -8.65
CA PRO A 468 -35.46 -5.23 -7.58
C PRO A 468 -36.54 -5.15 -6.49
N GLN A 469 -36.13 -5.30 -5.24
CA GLN A 469 -36.98 -5.25 -4.06
C GLN A 469 -37.06 -3.82 -3.52
N LEU A 470 -38.00 -3.04 -4.08
CA LEU A 470 -38.15 -1.61 -3.78
C LEU A 470 -38.96 -1.33 -2.51
N ASP A 471 -39.80 -2.26 -2.06
CA ASP A 471 -40.60 -2.11 -0.84
C ASP A 471 -39.68 -2.16 0.40
N PRO A 472 -39.64 -1.13 1.26
CA PRO A 472 -38.84 -1.12 2.49
C PRO A 472 -39.07 -2.32 3.42
N LYS A 473 -40.24 -2.98 3.35
CA LYS A 473 -40.53 -4.21 4.12
C LYS A 473 -39.67 -5.41 3.73
N THR A 474 -39.06 -5.38 2.55
CA THR A 474 -38.17 -6.44 2.07
C THR A 474 -36.73 -6.25 2.51
N TRP A 475 -36.39 -5.08 3.05
CA TRP A 475 -35.05 -4.76 3.52
C TRP A 475 -34.78 -5.53 4.81
N LYS A 476 -33.55 -6.01 4.98
CA LYS A 476 -33.20 -6.96 6.04
C LYS A 476 -31.96 -6.53 6.78
N LEU A 477 -32.02 -6.72 8.10
CA LEU A 477 -30.90 -6.55 9.02
C LEU A 477 -30.62 -7.90 9.69
N THR A 478 -29.49 -8.52 9.37
CA THR A 478 -29.14 -9.87 9.86
C THR A 478 -27.77 -9.85 10.54
N PRO A 479 -27.61 -10.38 11.76
CA PRO A 479 -26.30 -10.49 12.39
C PRO A 479 -25.45 -11.55 11.67
N ASN A 480 -24.16 -11.28 11.50
CA ASN A 480 -23.18 -12.26 11.03
C ASN A 480 -22.67 -13.13 12.20
N THR A 481 -22.03 -14.26 11.91
CA THR A 481 -21.81 -15.34 12.91
C THR A 481 -20.35 -15.56 13.33
N SER A 482 -19.44 -14.64 13.03
CA SER A 482 -17.99 -14.85 13.22
C SER A 482 -17.54 -15.02 14.67
N ASN A 483 -16.69 -16.03 14.92
CA ASN A 483 -16.10 -16.37 16.22
C ASN A 483 -14.81 -15.60 16.57
N ILE A 484 -14.32 -14.70 15.71
CA ILE A 484 -13.10 -13.91 15.97
C ILE A 484 -13.20 -13.04 17.24
N GLY A 485 -14.42 -12.64 17.64
CA GLY A 485 -14.65 -11.84 18.84
C GLY A 485 -14.18 -12.52 20.14
N ALA A 486 -14.17 -13.86 20.19
CA ALA A 486 -13.66 -14.62 21.34
C ALA A 486 -12.14 -14.50 21.48
N LEU A 487 -11.43 -14.50 20.34
CA LEU A 487 -9.98 -14.26 20.29
C LEU A 487 -9.68 -12.82 20.74
N LEU A 488 -10.37 -11.82 20.17
CA LEU A 488 -10.18 -10.40 20.53
C LEU A 488 -10.45 -10.11 22.02
N THR A 489 -11.47 -10.75 22.59
CA THR A 489 -11.79 -10.63 24.04
C THR A 489 -10.64 -11.12 24.92
N THR A 490 -9.81 -12.03 24.41
CA THR A 490 -8.60 -12.49 25.13
C THR A 490 -7.57 -11.37 25.27
N TRP A 491 -7.56 -10.41 24.36
CA TRP A 491 -6.65 -9.25 24.35
C TRP A 491 -7.32 -7.96 24.86
N GLY A 492 -8.40 -8.11 25.62
CA GLY A 492 -9.06 -7.00 26.30
C GLY A 492 -9.98 -6.15 25.43
N ILE A 493 -10.28 -6.56 24.19
CA ILE A 493 -11.22 -5.87 23.30
C ILE A 493 -12.40 -6.80 22.97
N THR A 494 -13.59 -6.48 23.47
CA THR A 494 -14.80 -7.29 23.25
C THR A 494 -15.78 -6.54 22.34
N PRO A 495 -16.04 -7.03 21.11
CA PRO A 495 -17.13 -6.53 20.28
C PRO A 495 -18.48 -6.83 20.93
N THR A 496 -19.35 -5.83 21.08
CA THR A 496 -20.66 -6.04 21.72
C THR A 496 -21.68 -6.67 20.78
N GLY A 497 -21.47 -6.53 19.47
CA GLY A 497 -22.44 -6.92 18.44
C GLY A 497 -23.62 -5.97 18.32
N ALA A 498 -23.72 -4.93 19.15
CA ALA A 498 -24.74 -3.90 19.01
C ALA A 498 -24.34 -2.89 17.93
N LEU A 499 -25.25 -2.56 17.01
CA LEU A 499 -25.07 -1.50 16.02
C LEU A 499 -25.06 -0.15 16.70
N VAL A 500 -24.12 0.70 16.33
CA VAL A 500 -24.05 2.09 16.78
C VAL A 500 -24.80 2.97 15.80
N MET A 501 -25.64 3.84 16.36
CA MET A 501 -26.37 4.86 15.65
C MET A 501 -25.97 6.24 16.21
N GLU A 502 -25.58 7.15 15.34
CA GLU A 502 -25.33 8.56 15.68
C GLU A 502 -26.49 9.41 15.15
N PRO A 503 -27.38 9.95 16.00
CA PRO A 503 -28.53 10.72 15.54
C PRO A 503 -28.16 12.05 14.86
N ASP A 504 -27.03 12.65 15.26
CA ASP A 504 -26.64 14.01 14.85
C ASP A 504 -25.42 14.05 13.91
N LYS A 505 -24.51 13.07 14.02
CA LYS A 505 -23.26 13.01 13.26
C LYS A 505 -23.19 11.74 12.44
N HIS A 506 -23.70 11.80 11.22
CA HIS A 506 -23.76 10.65 10.33
C HIS A 506 -23.50 11.07 8.89
N GLY A 507 -22.99 10.13 8.10
CA GLY A 507 -22.92 10.23 6.66
C GLY A 507 -24.25 9.93 5.99
N ASP A 508 -24.15 9.75 4.68
CA ASP A 508 -25.30 9.41 3.83
C ASP A 508 -25.24 7.94 3.41
N ILE A 509 -26.37 7.45 2.90
CA ILE A 509 -26.46 6.24 2.10
C ILE A 509 -26.94 6.60 0.69
N ALA A 510 -26.33 6.02 -0.33
CA ALA A 510 -26.75 6.21 -1.72
C ALA A 510 -27.79 5.14 -2.11
N LEU A 511 -29.01 5.56 -2.44
CA LEU A 511 -30.09 4.67 -2.89
C LEU A 511 -30.41 4.92 -4.36
N MET A 512 -30.61 3.83 -5.11
CA MET A 512 -31.02 3.93 -6.51
C MET A 512 -32.52 4.20 -6.60
N THR A 513 -32.87 5.22 -7.37
CA THR A 513 -34.25 5.49 -7.77
C THR A 513 -34.55 4.78 -9.09
N TYR A 514 -35.76 4.26 -9.24
CA TYR A 514 -36.20 3.52 -10.41
C TYR A 514 -37.39 4.22 -11.07
N LEU A 515 -37.35 4.36 -12.39
CA LEU A 515 -38.51 4.77 -13.18
C LEU A 515 -39.36 3.53 -13.50
N GLN A 516 -40.64 3.62 -13.20
CA GLN A 516 -41.61 2.60 -13.61
C GLN A 516 -41.97 2.82 -15.09
N THR A 517 -41.63 1.84 -15.93
CA THR A 517 -41.97 1.83 -17.36
C THR A 517 -42.91 0.66 -17.67
N ASN A 518 -43.50 0.65 -18.86
CA ASN A 518 -44.31 -0.48 -19.32
C ASN A 518 -43.50 -1.80 -19.47
N GLN A 519 -42.17 -1.72 -19.46
CA GLN A 519 -41.26 -2.87 -19.53
C GLN A 519 -40.63 -3.22 -18.16
N GLY A 520 -41.08 -2.60 -17.06
CA GLY A 520 -40.57 -2.82 -15.71
C GLY A 520 -39.83 -1.61 -15.12
N TYR A 521 -39.05 -1.85 -14.08
CA TYR A 521 -38.26 -0.83 -13.38
C TYR A 521 -36.91 -0.60 -14.07
N VAL A 522 -36.61 0.65 -14.39
CA VAL A 522 -35.32 1.05 -14.97
C VAL A 522 -34.58 1.94 -13.97
N PRO A 523 -33.31 1.64 -13.62
CA PRO A 523 -32.53 2.52 -12.76
C PRO A 523 -32.38 3.91 -13.38
N PHE A 524 -32.60 4.96 -12.59
CA PHE A 524 -32.60 6.34 -13.07
C PHE A 524 -31.44 7.15 -12.51
N GLN A 525 -31.41 7.36 -11.20
CA GLN A 525 -30.32 8.08 -10.53
C GLN A 525 -30.11 7.59 -9.10
N ALA A 526 -28.85 7.62 -8.65
CA ALA A 526 -28.52 7.47 -7.25
C ALA A 526 -28.83 8.78 -6.51
N GLN A 527 -29.52 8.69 -5.37
CA GLN A 527 -29.77 9.81 -4.49
C GLN A 527 -29.21 9.50 -3.10
N GLN A 528 -28.56 10.49 -2.49
CA GLN A 528 -28.01 10.39 -1.14
C GLN A 528 -29.07 10.76 -0.10
N PHE A 529 -29.12 9.98 0.97
CA PHE A 529 -30.00 10.20 2.11
C PHE A 529 -29.21 10.13 3.41
N PRO A 530 -29.39 11.08 4.34
CA PRO A 530 -28.71 11.02 5.62
C PRO A 530 -29.13 9.78 6.41
N TYR A 531 -28.15 9.08 6.99
CA TYR A 531 -28.36 7.73 7.53
C TYR A 531 -27.61 7.51 8.86
N PRO A 532 -28.30 7.62 10.02
CA PRO A 532 -27.71 7.46 11.37
C PRO A 532 -26.90 6.18 11.63
N LEU A 533 -27.13 5.08 10.91
CA LEU A 533 -26.32 3.84 10.97
C LEU A 533 -25.04 3.91 10.13
N VAL A 534 -24.74 5.05 9.52
CA VAL A 534 -23.44 5.41 8.93
C VAL A 534 -22.82 6.51 9.80
N PRO A 535 -22.45 6.22 11.06
CA PRO A 535 -22.00 7.24 12.00
C PRO A 535 -20.65 7.84 11.61
N THR A 536 -20.49 9.14 11.88
CA THR A 536 -19.25 9.90 11.68
C THR A 536 -18.74 10.41 13.02
N PHE A 537 -17.48 10.10 13.32
CA PHE A 537 -16.84 10.40 14.61
C PHE A 537 -15.78 11.50 14.45
N ASP A 538 -15.71 12.41 15.41
CA ASP A 538 -14.76 13.53 15.50
C ASP A 538 -14.02 13.60 16.87
N ASP A 539 -14.47 12.81 17.85
CA ASP A 539 -13.77 12.53 19.11
C ASP A 539 -12.76 11.38 18.93
N LEU A 540 -11.63 11.73 18.33
CA LEU A 540 -10.49 10.83 18.06
C LEU A 540 -9.35 11.14 19.04
N ASP A 541 -8.59 10.11 19.42
CA ASP A 541 -7.41 10.25 20.28
C ASP A 541 -6.32 11.09 19.59
N ARG A 542 -6.11 12.31 20.08
CA ARG A 542 -5.14 13.26 19.48
C ARG A 542 -3.69 12.93 19.84
N GLU A 543 -3.45 12.01 20.76
CA GLU A 543 -2.11 11.57 21.13
C GLU A 543 -1.63 10.40 20.25
N ASP A 544 -2.54 9.53 19.80
CA ASP A 544 -2.18 8.35 19.01
C ASP A 544 -1.89 8.71 17.54
N PRO A 545 -0.71 8.37 16.99
CA PRO A 545 -0.36 8.65 15.60
C PRO A 545 -1.42 8.16 14.60
N LEU A 546 -2.07 7.02 14.83
CA LEU A 546 -3.01 6.38 13.92
C LEU A 546 -4.17 7.31 13.54
N VAL A 547 -4.67 8.08 14.50
CA VAL A 547 -5.87 8.91 14.32
C VAL A 547 -5.67 10.41 14.57
N ARG A 548 -4.53 10.86 15.13
CA ARG A 548 -4.35 12.27 15.53
C ARG A 548 -4.57 13.30 14.41
N ALA A 549 -4.16 12.96 13.19
CA ALA A 549 -4.35 13.82 12.01
C ALA A 549 -5.57 13.50 11.17
N THR A 550 -6.38 12.56 11.60
CA THR A 550 -7.68 12.32 11.03
C THR A 550 -8.67 13.27 11.69
N SER A 551 -9.30 14.15 10.91
CA SER A 551 -10.30 15.07 11.44
C SER A 551 -11.55 14.32 11.87
N THR A 552 -12.04 13.45 10.99
CA THR A 552 -13.24 12.64 11.18
C THR A 552 -13.09 11.25 10.55
N VAL A 553 -13.79 10.25 11.08
CA VAL A 553 -13.90 8.90 10.49
C VAL A 553 -15.37 8.52 10.40
N THR A 554 -15.81 8.06 9.24
CA THR A 554 -17.18 7.56 9.04
C THR A 554 -17.14 6.03 9.09
N LEU A 555 -17.81 5.36 10.02
CA LEU A 555 -17.77 3.88 10.12
C LEU A 555 -19.16 3.29 9.86
N PRO A 556 -19.49 2.92 8.60
CA PRO A 556 -20.78 2.31 8.27
C PRO A 556 -21.05 1.06 9.10
N PHE A 557 -22.26 0.96 9.64
CA PHE A 557 -22.78 -0.24 10.33
C PHE A 557 -21.86 -0.75 11.45
N THR A 558 -21.19 0.18 12.14
CA THR A 558 -20.18 -0.14 13.15
C THR A 558 -20.80 -0.71 14.44
N THR A 559 -20.03 -1.53 15.15
CA THR A 559 -20.36 -2.00 16.50
C THR A 559 -19.53 -1.33 17.59
N ALA A 560 -20.11 -1.26 18.79
CA ALA A 560 -19.40 -0.79 19.98
C ALA A 560 -18.43 -1.85 20.50
N LEU A 561 -17.36 -1.38 21.15
CA LEU A 561 -16.29 -2.18 21.75
C LEU A 561 -16.24 -1.91 23.26
N THR A 562 -16.25 -2.99 24.04
CA THR A 562 -15.97 -2.95 25.47
C THR A 562 -14.49 -3.23 25.70
N LEU A 563 -13.83 -2.38 26.49
CA LEU A 563 -12.40 -2.48 26.76
C LEU A 563 -12.15 -2.95 28.19
N ALA A 564 -11.36 -4.01 28.35
CA ALA A 564 -11.02 -4.62 29.62
C ALA A 564 -9.53 -5.03 29.61
N PRO A 565 -8.59 -4.08 29.81
CA PRO A 565 -7.15 -4.36 29.78
C PRO A 565 -6.75 -5.36 30.86
N LYS A 566 -5.88 -6.31 30.53
CA LYS A 566 -5.30 -7.26 31.51
C LYS A 566 -3.90 -6.83 31.93
N ALA A 567 -3.34 -7.51 32.94
CA ALA A 567 -2.02 -7.20 33.45
C ALA A 567 -0.94 -7.40 32.37
N GLY A 568 -0.14 -6.36 32.09
CA GLY A 568 0.90 -6.38 31.06
C GLY A 568 0.44 -5.92 29.66
N GLU A 569 -0.84 -5.63 29.50
CA GLU A 569 -1.44 -5.10 28.27
C GLU A 569 -1.75 -3.61 28.42
N THR A 570 -1.64 -2.87 27.31
CA THR A 570 -2.22 -1.54 27.17
C THR A 570 -3.36 -1.62 26.17
N VAL A 571 -4.57 -1.23 26.58
CA VAL A 571 -5.74 -1.16 25.70
C VAL A 571 -6.25 0.28 25.66
N THR A 572 -6.26 0.88 24.48
CA THR A 572 -6.59 2.29 24.25
C THR A 572 -7.75 2.42 23.27
N ALA A 573 -8.73 3.26 23.62
CA ALA A 573 -9.80 3.65 22.72
C ALA A 573 -9.33 4.80 21.80
N LEU A 574 -9.29 4.56 20.49
CA LEU A 574 -8.84 5.56 19.50
C LEU A 574 -9.98 6.42 18.98
N VAL A 575 -11.17 5.84 18.84
CA VAL A 575 -12.37 6.54 18.36
C VAL A 575 -13.53 6.17 19.27
N LYS A 576 -14.28 7.17 19.74
CA LYS A 576 -15.42 6.98 20.63
C LYS A 576 -16.71 7.53 20.02
N THR A 577 -17.82 6.96 20.45
CA THR A 577 -19.16 7.47 20.13
C THR A 577 -19.40 8.83 20.78
N SER A 578 -20.36 9.59 20.25
CA SER A 578 -20.88 10.78 20.90
C SER A 578 -21.67 10.42 22.17
N LYS A 579 -22.06 11.44 22.93
CA LYS A 579 -22.96 11.30 24.09
C LYS A 579 -24.42 11.06 23.70
N SER A 580 -24.82 11.38 22.47
CA SER A 580 -26.18 11.15 21.95
C SER A 580 -26.30 9.84 21.18
N ALA A 581 -25.20 9.07 21.08
CA ALA A 581 -25.20 7.79 20.40
C ALA A 581 -26.21 6.79 21.02
N LEU A 582 -26.82 6.01 20.14
CA LEU A 582 -27.75 4.94 20.49
C LEU A 582 -27.17 3.61 20.00
N THR A 583 -27.60 2.52 20.62
CA THR A 583 -27.21 1.17 20.20
C THR A 583 -28.41 0.27 20.03
N THR A 584 -28.30 -0.76 19.18
CA THR A 584 -29.38 -1.75 19.05
C THR A 584 -28.85 -3.10 18.57
N THR A 585 -29.53 -4.17 19.00
CA THR A 585 -29.38 -5.52 18.46
C THR A 585 -30.67 -5.99 17.79
N ASP A 586 -31.64 -5.11 17.57
CA ASP A 586 -32.93 -5.49 17.01
C ASP A 586 -32.90 -5.62 15.50
N THR A 587 -33.14 -6.84 15.02
CA THR A 587 -33.24 -7.12 13.57
C THR A 587 -34.50 -6.52 12.93
N ALA A 588 -35.49 -6.10 13.74
CA ALA A 588 -36.72 -5.46 13.27
C ALA A 588 -36.63 -3.92 13.18
N LEU A 589 -35.43 -3.35 13.34
CA LEU A 589 -35.20 -1.91 13.17
C LEU A 589 -35.60 -1.45 11.75
N PRO A 590 -36.47 -0.43 11.60
CA PRO A 590 -36.86 0.07 10.28
C PRO A 590 -35.66 0.67 9.55
N LEU A 591 -35.31 0.14 8.37
CA LEU A 591 -34.11 0.56 7.62
C LEU A 591 -34.37 1.73 6.65
N GLU A 592 -35.60 2.19 6.48
CA GLU A 592 -35.92 3.33 5.60
C GLU A 592 -35.26 4.63 6.10
N PRO A 593 -34.58 5.43 5.24
CA PRO A 593 -33.90 6.65 5.69
C PRO A 593 -34.81 7.63 6.45
N GLY A 594 -36.05 7.82 5.97
CA GLY A 594 -37.03 8.67 6.65
C GLY A 594 -37.37 8.18 8.06
N ALA A 595 -37.51 6.85 8.24
CA ALA A 595 -37.77 6.25 9.54
C ALA A 595 -36.55 6.36 10.47
N GLN A 596 -35.35 6.18 9.94
CA GLN A 596 -34.09 6.29 10.68
C GLN A 596 -33.85 7.70 11.26
N LEU A 597 -34.27 8.76 10.56
CA LEU A 597 -34.13 10.14 11.06
C LEU A 597 -35.15 10.52 12.15
N VAL A 598 -36.26 9.78 12.23
CA VAL A 598 -37.35 10.02 13.18
C VAL A 598 -37.25 9.09 14.39
N ALA A 599 -36.76 7.86 14.22
CA ALA A 599 -36.64 6.86 15.27
C ALA A 599 -35.94 7.34 16.55
N PRO A 600 -34.86 8.15 16.50
CA PRO A 600 -34.23 8.72 17.69
C PRO A 600 -35.10 9.74 18.45
N LYS A 601 -36.11 10.35 17.80
CA LYS A 601 -36.84 11.53 18.28
C LYS A 601 -38.26 11.23 18.79
N THR A 602 -38.85 10.09 18.40
CA THR A 602 -40.22 9.73 18.78
C THR A 602 -40.29 8.31 19.36
N GLY A 603 -40.66 8.20 20.64
CA GLY A 603 -41.01 6.91 21.26
C GLY A 603 -42.45 6.45 20.91
N PRO A 604 -42.77 5.13 20.90
CA PRO A 604 -41.97 4.01 21.40
C PRO A 604 -41.16 3.30 20.29
N ALA A 605 -39.98 3.86 20.00
CA ALA A 605 -38.82 3.21 19.38
C ALA A 605 -38.14 2.25 20.38
N ALA A 606 -38.88 1.22 20.83
CA ALA A 606 -38.63 0.46 22.06
C ALA A 606 -37.38 -0.46 22.13
N LYS A 607 -36.38 -0.28 21.25
CA LYS A 607 -35.20 -1.17 21.17
C LYS A 607 -33.91 -0.46 20.76
N LEU A 608 -33.84 0.86 20.93
CA LEU A 608 -32.63 1.65 20.83
C LEU A 608 -32.19 2.02 22.26
N ASP A 609 -31.03 1.53 22.67
CA ASP A 609 -30.48 1.74 24.00
C ASP A 609 -29.47 2.89 23.96
N PRO A 610 -29.70 4.00 24.71
CA PRO A 610 -28.71 5.07 24.82
C PRO A 610 -27.39 4.54 25.40
N VAL A 611 -26.27 5.00 24.86
CA VAL A 611 -24.98 4.68 25.48
C VAL A 611 -24.88 5.36 26.84
N ALA A 612 -24.50 4.61 27.88
CA ALA A 612 -24.33 5.17 29.22
C ALA A 612 -23.16 6.18 29.28
N ALA A 613 -22.14 5.97 28.44
CA ALA A 613 -21.00 6.85 28.24
C ALA A 613 -20.44 6.67 26.81
N PRO A 614 -19.68 7.65 26.28
CA PRO A 614 -18.92 7.49 25.04
C PRO A 614 -18.17 6.15 25.02
N THR A 615 -18.54 5.28 24.08
CA THR A 615 -18.02 3.90 24.00
C THR A 615 -17.04 3.80 22.83
N ALA A 616 -16.03 2.94 22.94
CA ALA A 616 -15.05 2.77 21.87
C ALA A 616 -15.71 2.12 20.65
N VAL A 617 -15.34 2.57 19.45
CA VAL A 617 -15.66 1.92 18.16
C VAL A 617 -14.40 1.55 17.38
N VAL A 618 -13.26 2.11 17.77
CA VAL A 618 -11.92 1.71 17.34
C VAL A 618 -11.03 1.63 18.58
N ALA A 619 -10.28 0.54 18.72
CA ALA A 619 -9.38 0.34 19.85
C ALA A 619 -8.11 -0.42 19.45
N VAL A 620 -7.04 -0.16 20.18
CA VAL A 620 -5.75 -0.84 20.06
C VAL A 620 -5.42 -1.56 21.35
N ALA A 621 -4.95 -2.79 21.26
CA ALA A 621 -4.30 -3.54 22.32
C ALA A 621 -2.82 -3.76 21.97
N SER A 622 -1.92 -3.59 22.93
CA SER A 622 -0.48 -3.79 22.74
C SER A 622 0.20 -4.27 24.02
N GLY A 623 1.38 -4.87 23.88
CA GLY A 623 2.19 -5.35 25.01
C GLY A 623 2.24 -6.88 25.07
N THR A 624 2.37 -7.43 26.28
CA THR A 624 2.46 -8.88 26.48
C THR A 624 1.06 -9.49 26.50
N LEU A 625 0.52 -9.73 25.30
CA LEU A 625 -0.81 -10.30 25.11
C LEU A 625 -0.83 -11.80 25.51
N PRO A 626 -1.86 -12.30 26.21
CA PRO A 626 -2.00 -13.70 26.58
C PRO A 626 -2.52 -14.53 25.40
N SER A 627 -2.11 -15.80 25.35
CA SER A 627 -2.61 -16.75 24.37
C SER A 627 -4.06 -17.16 24.67
N HIS A 628 -4.92 -17.16 23.65
CA HIS A 628 -6.27 -17.72 23.68
C HIS A 628 -6.29 -19.24 23.89
N PHE A 629 -5.17 -19.89 23.61
CA PHE A 629 -4.96 -21.32 23.73
C PHE A 629 -4.10 -21.69 24.94
N ALA A 630 -3.86 -20.74 25.86
CA ALA A 630 -3.14 -21.02 27.11
C ALA A 630 -3.80 -22.19 27.87
N GLY A 631 -3.02 -23.24 28.11
CA GLY A 631 -3.49 -24.46 28.81
C GLY A 631 -4.33 -25.42 27.96
N LYS A 632 -4.46 -25.19 26.64
CA LYS A 632 -5.08 -26.10 25.68
C LYS A 632 -3.99 -26.80 24.85
N ASP A 633 -4.29 -27.99 24.34
CA ASP A 633 -3.44 -28.63 23.34
C ASP A 633 -3.49 -27.85 22.02
N ALA A 634 -2.37 -27.83 21.28
CA ALA A 634 -2.31 -27.18 19.98
C ALA A 634 -3.24 -27.89 18.98
N PRO A 635 -4.11 -27.18 18.25
CA PRO A 635 -4.94 -27.78 17.23
C PRO A 635 -4.10 -28.43 16.12
N VAL A 636 -4.59 -29.54 15.56
CA VAL A 636 -3.94 -30.25 14.47
C VAL A 636 -4.17 -29.51 13.15
N ALA A 637 -3.13 -29.39 12.34
CA ALA A 637 -3.24 -28.81 11.00
C ALA A 637 -4.21 -29.64 10.14
N PRO A 638 -5.08 -29.00 9.34
CA PRO A 638 -5.95 -29.74 8.43
C PRO A 638 -5.11 -30.53 7.43
N GLU A 639 -5.56 -31.74 7.06
CA GLU A 639 -4.98 -32.44 5.92
C GLU A 639 -5.13 -31.53 4.69
N LYS A 640 -4.01 -31.26 3.99
CA LYS A 640 -4.03 -30.46 2.77
C LYS A 640 -5.05 -31.08 1.82
N LYS A 641 -6.16 -30.38 1.57
CA LYS A 641 -7.14 -30.81 0.58
C LYS A 641 -6.40 -30.89 -0.75
N ALA A 642 -6.28 -32.09 -1.31
CA ALA A 642 -5.81 -32.27 -2.66
C ALA A 642 -6.70 -31.41 -3.56
N ASP A 643 -6.13 -30.43 -4.26
CA ASP A 643 -6.85 -29.67 -5.27
C ASP A 643 -7.30 -30.70 -6.33
N PRO A 644 -8.61 -30.94 -6.53
CA PRO A 644 -9.09 -31.90 -7.52
C PRO A 644 -8.64 -31.54 -8.95
N MET A 645 -8.11 -30.34 -9.15
CA MET A 645 -7.62 -29.79 -10.41
C MET A 645 -6.08 -29.78 -10.53
N SER A 646 -5.33 -30.26 -9.52
CA SER A 646 -3.88 -30.45 -9.67
C SER A 646 -3.57 -31.79 -10.33
N PRO A 647 -2.66 -31.87 -11.32
CA PRO A 647 -2.20 -33.15 -11.82
C PRO A 647 -1.59 -33.95 -10.66
N GLU A 648 -1.96 -35.23 -10.55
CA GLU A 648 -1.51 -36.12 -9.47
C GLU A 648 0.01 -35.98 -9.26
N PRO A 649 0.47 -35.67 -8.04
CA PRO A 649 1.88 -35.79 -7.73
C PRO A 649 2.27 -37.26 -7.90
N LYS A 650 3.39 -37.51 -8.57
CA LYS A 650 3.99 -38.84 -8.61
C LYS A 650 4.18 -39.30 -7.17
N GLN A 651 3.62 -40.46 -6.84
CA GLN A 651 3.81 -41.17 -5.59
C GLN A 651 5.30 -41.36 -5.32
N ASP A 652 5.86 -40.56 -4.41
CA ASP A 652 7.02 -40.93 -3.61
C ASP A 652 6.46 -41.41 -2.26
N ASP A 653 6.46 -42.74 -2.08
CA ASP A 653 5.79 -43.45 -0.98
C ASP A 653 6.51 -43.34 0.39
N ASP A 654 7.45 -42.42 0.60
CA ASP A 654 8.22 -42.34 1.84
C ASP A 654 8.26 -40.93 2.46
N ALA A 655 7.11 -40.42 2.92
CA ALA A 655 7.07 -39.29 3.88
C ALA A 655 5.79 -39.26 4.73
N VAL A 656 5.57 -40.27 5.57
CA VAL A 656 4.75 -40.07 6.78
C VAL A 656 5.64 -39.46 7.85
N LYS A 657 5.51 -38.16 8.11
CA LYS A 657 5.94 -37.53 9.36
C LYS A 657 4.95 -36.48 9.80
N ASP A 658 4.37 -36.73 10.96
CA ASP A 658 3.58 -35.84 11.80
C ASP A 658 3.92 -34.35 11.59
N VAL A 659 3.04 -33.62 10.87
CA VAL A 659 3.08 -32.15 10.86
C VAL A 659 2.42 -31.68 12.14
N VAL A 660 3.16 -31.78 13.24
CA VAL A 660 2.82 -31.08 14.47
C VAL A 660 2.92 -29.58 14.18
N ALA A 661 1.92 -28.81 14.62
CA ALA A 661 1.94 -27.35 14.58
C ALA A 661 3.33 -26.83 15.00
N HIS A 662 3.89 -25.89 14.22
CA HIS A 662 5.23 -25.37 14.50
C HIS A 662 5.34 -24.83 15.93
N PRO A 663 6.55 -24.89 16.54
CA PRO A 663 6.76 -24.50 17.92
C PRO A 663 6.28 -23.06 18.15
N LYS A 664 5.67 -22.84 19.32
CA LYS A 664 5.30 -21.52 19.86
C LYS A 664 6.26 -20.43 19.36
N ARG A 665 5.76 -19.51 18.52
CA ARG A 665 6.44 -18.25 18.18
C ARG A 665 6.47 -17.28 19.37
N ASP A 666 6.29 -17.75 20.61
CA ASP A 666 6.36 -16.91 21.81
C ASP A 666 7.81 -16.48 22.06
N SER A 667 8.18 -15.35 21.46
CA SER A 667 9.46 -14.69 21.65
C SER A 667 9.45 -13.74 22.85
N GLY A 668 8.30 -13.61 23.55
CA GLY A 668 8.06 -12.52 24.50
C GLY A 668 8.02 -11.13 23.85
N ALA A 669 8.03 -11.04 22.51
CA ALA A 669 7.87 -9.79 21.78
C ALA A 669 6.42 -9.30 21.93
N GLY A 670 6.24 -8.01 22.25
CA GLY A 670 4.91 -7.45 22.44
C GLY A 670 4.13 -7.42 21.11
N GLY A 671 3.04 -8.19 21.02
CA GLY A 671 2.10 -8.14 19.91
C GLY A 671 1.26 -6.86 19.92
N ARG A 672 0.65 -6.52 18.78
CA ARG A 672 -0.28 -5.39 18.66
C ARG A 672 -1.52 -5.77 17.88
N VAL A 673 -2.68 -5.33 18.33
CA VAL A 673 -3.98 -5.65 17.73
C VAL A 673 -4.79 -4.38 17.60
N LEU A 674 -5.22 -4.05 16.37
CA LEU A 674 -6.16 -2.98 16.09
C LEU A 674 -7.52 -3.58 15.74
N VAL A 675 -8.56 -3.12 16.40
CA VAL A 675 -9.95 -3.53 16.14
C VAL A 675 -10.75 -2.32 15.71
N VAL A 676 -11.37 -2.42 14.54
CA VAL A 676 -12.30 -1.43 13.97
C VAL A 676 -13.68 -2.06 13.94
N GLY A 677 -14.67 -1.40 14.55
CA GLY A 677 -16.05 -1.90 14.66
C GLY A 677 -16.81 -2.08 13.34
N SER A 678 -16.21 -1.72 12.21
CA SER A 678 -16.80 -1.69 10.88
C SER A 678 -15.84 -2.23 9.83
N ASN A 679 -16.39 -2.76 8.72
CA ASN A 679 -15.67 -3.14 7.51
C ASN A 679 -15.53 -1.98 6.51
N LEU A 680 -15.80 -0.73 6.91
CA LEU A 680 -15.73 0.44 6.03
C LEU A 680 -16.60 0.32 4.76
N GLY A 681 -17.60 -0.56 4.75
CA GLY A 681 -18.42 -0.86 3.57
C GLY A 681 -17.78 -1.77 2.53
N LEU A 682 -16.59 -2.33 2.79
CA LEU A 682 -15.97 -3.34 1.92
C LEU A 682 -16.57 -4.72 2.24
N GLU A 683 -17.60 -5.07 1.48
CA GLU A 683 -18.26 -6.37 1.57
C GLU A 683 -17.42 -7.50 0.93
N PRO A 684 -17.42 -8.71 1.50
CA PRO A 684 -16.72 -9.86 0.94
C PRO A 684 -17.10 -10.10 -0.52
N LEU A 685 -16.10 -10.00 -1.39
CA LEU A 685 -16.22 -10.33 -2.81
C LEU A 685 -15.31 -11.52 -3.10
N SER A 686 -15.82 -12.72 -2.83
CA SER A 686 -15.10 -13.97 -3.12
C SER A 686 -15.95 -14.90 -3.97
N ARG A 687 -15.28 -15.87 -4.59
CA ARG A 687 -15.94 -16.94 -5.34
C ARG A 687 -16.98 -17.64 -4.48
N ASP A 688 -16.62 -17.99 -3.25
CA ASP A 688 -17.49 -18.73 -2.34
C ASP A 688 -18.65 -17.88 -1.79
N ALA A 689 -18.48 -16.55 -1.72
CA ALA A 689 -19.55 -15.64 -1.34
C ALA A 689 -20.61 -15.48 -2.45
N ILE A 690 -20.18 -15.37 -3.72
CA ILE A 690 -21.10 -15.19 -4.85
C ILE A 690 -21.69 -16.52 -5.31
N PHE A 691 -20.83 -17.53 -5.51
CA PHE A 691 -21.17 -18.87 -6.00
C PHE A 691 -21.35 -19.87 -4.85
N ALA A 692 -21.96 -19.43 -3.74
CA ALA A 692 -22.16 -20.25 -2.56
C ALA A 692 -22.88 -21.58 -2.87
N GLY A 693 -22.27 -22.69 -2.46
CA GLY A 693 -22.81 -24.04 -2.70
C GLY A 693 -22.57 -24.58 -4.12
N PHE A 694 -21.73 -23.94 -4.93
CA PHE A 694 -21.31 -24.46 -6.22
C PHE A 694 -20.52 -25.76 -6.07
N ASP A 695 -20.92 -26.78 -6.82
CA ASP A 695 -20.21 -28.05 -6.95
C ASP A 695 -20.27 -28.52 -8.41
N LEU A 696 -19.15 -28.97 -8.96
CA LEU A 696 -19.11 -29.55 -10.31
C LEU A 696 -20.06 -30.73 -10.47
N ALA A 697 -20.31 -31.51 -9.40
CA ALA A 697 -21.25 -32.61 -9.44
C ALA A 697 -22.71 -32.12 -9.57
N SER A 698 -23.06 -30.98 -8.97
CA SER A 698 -24.43 -30.43 -9.03
C SER A 698 -24.82 -29.95 -10.43
N ILE A 699 -23.84 -29.59 -11.26
CA ILE A 699 -24.02 -29.19 -12.66
C ILE A 699 -24.59 -30.35 -13.53
N SER A 700 -24.30 -31.60 -13.13
CA SER A 700 -24.77 -32.79 -13.84
C SER A 700 -26.16 -33.29 -13.39
N GLY A 701 -26.76 -32.65 -12.38
CA GLY A 701 -28.08 -32.96 -11.84
C GLY A 701 -29.25 -32.39 -12.64
N ASP A 702 -30.45 -32.42 -12.06
CA ASP A 702 -31.69 -31.97 -12.70
C ASP A 702 -31.66 -30.49 -13.13
N ASN A 703 -32.13 -30.21 -14.36
CA ASN A 703 -32.07 -28.88 -14.96
C ASN A 703 -32.72 -27.76 -14.12
N PHE A 704 -33.72 -28.07 -13.30
CA PHE A 704 -34.45 -27.07 -12.53
C PHE A 704 -33.66 -26.53 -11.33
N ASP A 705 -32.96 -27.40 -10.62
CA ASP A 705 -32.19 -27.02 -9.42
C ASP A 705 -31.01 -26.12 -9.79
N PHE A 706 -30.36 -26.42 -10.92
CA PHE A 706 -29.27 -25.58 -11.42
C PHE A 706 -29.76 -24.19 -11.89
N ILE A 707 -30.97 -24.09 -12.47
CA ILE A 707 -31.55 -22.78 -12.83
C ILE A 707 -31.75 -21.90 -11.60
N GLU A 708 -32.31 -22.47 -10.52
CA GLU A 708 -32.55 -21.71 -9.30
C GLU A 708 -31.24 -21.35 -8.60
N GLN A 709 -30.26 -22.26 -8.63
CA GLN A 709 -28.91 -21.98 -8.12
C GLN A 709 -28.22 -20.87 -8.92
N PHE A 710 -28.30 -20.88 -10.26
CA PHE A 710 -27.76 -19.83 -11.12
C PHE A 710 -28.43 -18.47 -10.85
N ARG A 711 -29.76 -18.47 -10.68
CA ARG A 711 -30.53 -17.30 -10.25
C ARG A 711 -30.10 -16.76 -8.89
N GLN A 712 -29.79 -17.64 -7.95
CA GLN A 712 -29.23 -17.26 -6.65
C GLN A 712 -27.87 -16.59 -6.82
N TYR A 713 -26.98 -17.08 -7.69
CA TYR A 713 -25.69 -16.45 -7.95
C TYR A 713 -25.84 -15.04 -8.53
N GLN A 714 -26.75 -14.86 -9.49
CA GLN A 714 -27.06 -13.54 -10.03
C GLN A 714 -27.59 -12.60 -8.94
N ALA A 715 -28.52 -13.07 -8.11
CA ALA A 715 -29.05 -12.29 -7.00
C ALA A 715 -27.95 -11.92 -5.97
N ASN A 716 -27.07 -12.86 -5.61
CA ASN A 716 -25.94 -12.62 -4.71
C ASN A 716 -25.02 -11.53 -5.26
N PHE A 717 -24.63 -11.61 -6.53
CA PHE A 717 -23.77 -10.63 -7.17
C PHE A 717 -24.41 -9.24 -7.24
N GLN A 718 -25.69 -9.15 -7.61
CA GLN A 718 -26.42 -7.87 -7.65
C GLN A 718 -26.61 -7.27 -6.25
N ASN A 719 -26.93 -8.10 -5.25
CA ASN A 719 -27.06 -7.67 -3.86
C ASN A 719 -25.74 -7.14 -3.31
N TRP A 720 -24.64 -7.85 -3.53
CA TRP A 720 -23.30 -7.39 -3.15
C TRP A 720 -22.97 -6.05 -3.82
N SER A 721 -23.22 -5.93 -5.13
CA SER A 721 -22.99 -4.69 -5.88
C SER A 721 -23.77 -3.51 -5.29
N ASN A 722 -25.06 -3.72 -4.97
CA ASN A 722 -25.89 -2.71 -4.33
C ASN A 722 -25.38 -2.29 -2.94
N GLN A 723 -24.97 -3.25 -2.11
CA GLN A 723 -24.44 -2.97 -0.77
C GLN A 723 -23.16 -2.14 -0.83
N VAL A 724 -22.25 -2.46 -1.74
CA VAL A 724 -21.03 -1.66 -1.93
C VAL A 724 -21.37 -0.26 -2.42
N GLN A 725 -22.24 -0.13 -3.43
CA GLN A 725 -22.65 1.18 -3.97
C GLN A 725 -23.26 2.12 -2.93
N GLN A 726 -23.99 1.58 -1.95
CA GLN A 726 -24.66 2.35 -0.90
C GLN A 726 -23.71 3.20 -0.06
N VAL A 727 -22.54 2.66 0.26
CA VAL A 727 -21.57 3.27 1.19
C VAL A 727 -20.20 3.51 0.56
N GLN A 728 -20.03 3.25 -0.74
CA GLN A 728 -18.74 3.40 -1.44
C GLN A 728 -18.12 4.80 -1.28
N HIS A 729 -18.94 5.85 -1.20
CA HIS A 729 -18.45 7.22 -1.03
C HIS A 729 -17.71 7.40 0.31
N THR A 730 -18.15 6.72 1.39
CA THR A 730 -17.51 6.75 2.71
C THR A 730 -16.12 6.13 2.68
N LEU A 731 -15.87 5.15 1.81
CA LEU A 731 -14.54 4.58 1.64
C LEU A 731 -13.54 5.65 1.20
N GLY A 732 -13.97 6.56 0.31
CA GLY A 732 -13.18 7.71 -0.13
C GLY A 732 -12.78 8.63 1.02
N GLU A 733 -13.70 8.89 1.94
CA GLU A 733 -13.49 9.69 3.16
C GLU A 733 -12.53 9.00 4.13
N ASN A 734 -12.58 7.66 4.20
CA ASN A 734 -11.79 6.85 5.11
C ASN A 734 -10.43 6.40 4.56
N LEU A 735 -10.07 6.77 3.32
CA LEU A 735 -8.81 6.34 2.70
C LEU A 735 -7.58 6.67 3.56
N GLN A 736 -7.60 7.81 4.23
CA GLN A 736 -6.53 8.21 5.15
C GLN A 736 -6.47 7.30 6.37
N PHE A 737 -7.62 7.02 7.00
CA PHE A 737 -7.71 6.14 8.15
C PHE A 737 -7.26 4.71 7.80
N LEU A 738 -7.72 4.17 6.67
CA LEU A 738 -7.29 2.87 6.18
C LEU A 738 -5.78 2.83 5.94
N SER A 739 -5.21 3.86 5.30
CA SER A 739 -3.76 3.94 5.08
C SER A 739 -2.99 4.01 6.40
N ASN A 740 -3.46 4.81 7.36
CA ASN A 740 -2.86 4.90 8.69
C ASN A 740 -2.91 3.56 9.44
N ALA A 741 -4.04 2.84 9.37
CA ALA A 741 -4.19 1.51 9.98
C ALA A 741 -3.20 0.50 9.39
N LEU A 742 -3.00 0.50 8.06
CA LEU A 742 -2.07 -0.39 7.39
C LEU A 742 -0.60 -0.04 7.64
N ASP A 743 -0.23 1.25 7.69
CA ASP A 743 1.15 1.64 8.05
C ASP A 743 1.46 1.39 9.52
N TRP A 744 0.49 1.65 10.40
CA TRP A 744 0.58 1.27 11.80
C TRP A 744 0.81 -0.23 11.91
N SER A 745 0.11 -1.07 11.14
CA SER A 745 0.21 -2.52 11.25
C SER A 745 1.59 -3.08 10.88
N ILE A 746 2.29 -2.48 9.92
CA ILE A 746 3.68 -2.84 9.61
C ILE A 746 4.72 -2.12 10.51
N GLN A 747 4.29 -1.67 11.69
CA GLN A 747 5.10 -0.95 12.70
C GLN A 747 5.86 0.26 12.15
N ARG A 748 5.26 0.99 11.21
CA ARG A 748 5.80 2.24 10.68
C ARG A 748 5.12 3.44 11.33
N ASP A 749 5.06 3.46 12.67
CA ASP A 749 4.46 4.56 13.45
C ASP A 749 5.09 5.91 13.08
N ALA A 750 6.39 5.91 12.76
CA ALA A 750 7.13 7.02 12.18
C ALA A 750 6.50 7.60 10.90
N LEU A 751 6.01 6.75 9.99
CA LEU A 751 5.33 7.20 8.76
C LEU A 751 3.94 7.73 9.02
N VAL A 752 3.23 7.16 9.98
CA VAL A 752 1.93 7.65 10.41
C VAL A 752 2.07 9.07 10.98
N GLU A 753 3.07 9.30 11.84
CA GLU A 753 3.44 10.62 12.36
C GLU A 753 3.75 11.63 11.24
N LEU A 754 4.47 11.20 10.20
CA LEU A 754 4.87 12.08 9.10
C LEU A 754 3.70 12.50 8.20
N ARG A 755 2.74 11.61 7.91
CA ARG A 755 1.51 12.00 7.20
C ARG A 755 0.68 12.98 8.01
N ALA A 756 0.64 12.77 9.32
CA ALA A 756 -0.09 13.64 10.23
C ALA A 756 0.39 15.09 10.18
N LYS A 757 1.69 15.28 10.00
CA LYS A 757 2.34 16.58 9.92
C LYS A 757 2.08 17.35 8.61
N GLN A 758 1.80 16.63 7.52
CA GLN A 758 1.59 17.22 6.19
C GLN A 758 0.16 17.72 5.96
N ILE A 759 -0.80 17.16 6.68
CA ILE A 759 -2.22 17.51 6.55
C ILE A 759 -2.53 18.63 7.54
N ILE A 760 -2.20 19.87 7.17
CA ILE A 760 -2.78 21.05 7.82
C ILE A 760 -3.41 21.92 6.74
N ALA A 761 -4.73 21.74 6.58
CA ALA A 761 -5.56 22.79 6.03
C ALA A 761 -5.43 24.00 6.97
N ARG A 762 -5.13 25.16 6.39
CA ARG A 762 -5.10 26.43 7.13
C ARG A 762 -6.38 27.22 6.90
N PRO A 763 -7.55 26.84 7.45
CA PRO A 763 -8.49 27.87 7.84
C PRO A 763 -7.96 28.44 9.15
N LEU A 764 -7.52 29.70 9.13
CA LEU A 764 -7.62 30.50 10.34
C LEU A 764 -9.07 30.34 10.80
N ALA A 765 -9.31 29.89 12.04
CA ALA A 765 -10.64 30.02 12.62
C ALA A 765 -11.08 31.46 12.34
N THR A 766 -12.24 31.65 11.72
CA THR A 766 -12.78 32.98 11.43
C THR A 766 -13.02 33.67 12.76
N SER A 767 -11.98 34.32 13.27
CA SER A 767 -12.09 35.27 14.37
C SER A 767 -12.79 36.49 13.82
N ALA A 768 -13.75 37.01 14.60
CA ALA A 768 -14.55 38.17 14.25
C ALA A 768 -13.69 39.31 13.65
N ASP A 769 -14.19 39.90 12.58
CA ASP A 769 -13.57 40.98 11.82
C ASP A 769 -13.04 42.10 12.74
N GLY A 770 -11.73 42.13 12.99
CA GLY A 770 -11.11 43.18 13.79
C GLY A 770 -9.64 42.97 14.18
N ASP A 771 -9.23 41.75 14.53
CA ASP A 771 -7.96 41.52 15.24
C ASP A 771 -6.76 41.11 14.37
N HIS A 772 -6.96 40.82 13.08
CA HIS A 772 -5.89 40.32 12.20
C HIS A 772 -4.72 41.31 12.03
N GLY A 773 -5.00 42.62 11.93
CA GLY A 773 -3.97 43.64 11.73
C GLY A 773 -3.02 43.80 12.93
N MET A 774 -3.53 43.62 14.15
CA MET A 774 -2.75 43.78 15.37
C MET A 774 -1.87 42.55 15.64
N LEU A 775 -2.39 41.34 15.42
CA LEU A 775 -1.63 40.09 15.50
C LEU A 775 -0.50 40.04 14.45
N GLN A 776 -0.77 40.49 13.24
CA GLN A 776 0.24 40.53 12.17
C GLN A 776 1.34 41.58 12.47
N ALA A 777 0.96 42.77 12.96
CA ALA A 777 1.91 43.79 13.39
C ALA A 777 2.76 43.34 14.59
N ALA A 778 2.15 42.62 15.55
CA ALA A 778 2.86 42.03 16.68
C ALA A 778 3.89 40.98 16.23
N ALA A 779 3.53 40.09 15.31
CA ALA A 779 4.45 39.08 14.77
C ALA A 779 5.66 39.71 14.06
N VAL A 780 5.43 40.76 13.26
CA VAL A 780 6.49 41.49 12.52
C VAL A 780 7.47 42.21 13.45
N LEU A 781 7.02 42.69 14.61
CA LEU A 781 7.89 43.40 15.57
C LEU A 781 8.55 42.46 16.58
N VAL A 782 7.83 41.44 17.06
CA VAL A 782 8.29 40.54 18.12
C VAL A 782 9.38 39.59 17.61
N ALA A 783 9.26 39.05 16.40
CA ALA A 783 10.23 38.08 15.89
C ALA A 783 11.65 38.66 15.71
N PRO A 784 11.85 39.84 15.08
CA PRO A 784 13.17 40.48 15.03
C PRO A 784 13.72 40.83 16.40
N LEU A 785 12.86 41.26 17.32
CA LEU A 785 13.25 41.66 18.68
C LEU A 785 13.72 40.44 19.50
N LEU A 786 13.00 39.31 19.42
CA LEU A 786 13.41 38.04 20.03
C LEU A 786 14.73 37.52 19.44
N PHE A 787 14.93 37.65 18.13
CA PHE A 787 16.18 37.25 17.48
C PHE A 787 17.38 38.07 17.99
N LEU A 788 17.22 39.39 18.11
CA LEU A 788 18.26 40.27 18.65
C LEU A 788 18.57 39.97 20.12
N LEU A 789 17.54 39.74 20.94
CA LEU A 789 17.69 39.37 22.35
C LEU A 789 18.38 38.00 22.52
N GLY A 790 18.01 37.02 21.69
CA GLY A 790 18.64 35.69 21.66
C GLY A 790 20.11 35.77 21.27
N GLY A 791 20.44 36.54 20.22
CA GLY A 791 21.81 36.78 19.80
C GLY A 791 22.65 37.48 20.87
N LEU A 792 22.07 38.46 21.57
CA LEU A 792 22.72 39.15 22.69
C LEU A 792 22.99 38.19 23.86
N ALA A 793 22.01 37.36 24.24
CA ALA A 793 22.15 36.37 25.31
C ALA A 793 23.24 35.34 24.99
N TYR A 794 23.34 34.89 23.74
CA TYR A 794 24.40 33.98 23.30
C TYR A 794 25.80 34.62 23.39
N LEU A 795 25.96 35.87 22.94
CA LEU A 795 27.22 36.60 23.03
C LEU A 795 27.67 36.80 24.49
N LEU A 796 26.72 37.09 25.39
CA LEU A 796 26.98 37.21 26.83
C LEU A 796 27.37 35.86 27.46
N ARG A 797 26.72 34.75 27.09
CA ARG A 797 27.09 33.38 27.51
C ARG A 797 28.47 32.97 26.99
N ARG A 798 28.81 33.32 25.75
CA ARG A 798 30.13 33.02 25.17
C ARG A 798 31.24 33.78 25.89
N ARG A 799 31.03 35.07 26.16
CA ARG A 799 31.97 35.90 26.94
C ARG A 799 32.15 35.41 28.37
N SER A 800 31.09 34.92 29.03
CA SER A 800 31.20 34.36 30.37
C SER A 800 31.92 33.01 30.39
N ARG A 801 31.75 32.15 29.37
CA ARG A 801 32.55 30.93 29.20
C ARG A 801 34.03 31.22 28.94
N GLN A 802 34.34 32.23 28.12
CA GLN A 802 35.74 32.63 27.86
C GLN A 802 36.43 33.24 29.09
N ARG A 803 35.70 34.00 29.93
CA ARG A 803 36.24 34.54 31.19
C ARG A 803 36.45 33.48 32.28
N ARG A 804 35.78 32.33 32.20
CA ARG A 804 36.00 31.18 33.09
C ARG A 804 37.18 30.29 32.67
N LEU A 805 37.77 30.53 31.49
CA LEU A 805 38.96 29.82 30.99
C LEU A 805 40.23 30.67 31.13
N THR A 806 40.12 31.91 31.62
CA THR A 806 41.24 32.85 31.85
C THR A 806 41.39 33.30 33.31
N LEU A 807 40.71 32.60 34.22
CA LEU A 807 40.96 32.55 35.68
C LEU A 807 41.32 31.10 36.00
#